data_AF-A0A4Y9T021-F1
#
_entry.id   AF-A0A4Y9T021-F1
#
_cell.length_a   1.000
_cell.length_b   1.000
_cell.length_c   1.000
_cell.angle_alpha   90.00
_cell.angle_beta   90.00
_cell.angle_gamma   90.00
#
_symmetry.space_group_name_H-M   'P 1'
#
loop_
_entity.id
_entity.type
_entity.pdbx_description
1 polymer ?
#
loop_
_entity_poly.entity_id
_entity_poly.type
_entity_poly.pdbx_seq_one_letter_code
_entity_poly.pdbx_strand_id
1 'polypeptide(L)'
;MATTTAATATDIQTLYVAYFNRPADPLGLQAWLKTGASVAQIAAGFSASQEYTDTYGGKSPIDLVDSIYMNLFGRHAEPEGLLFWAGKLQDKSETFASIVLTIANGAQNDDKVAIDNKVAAAALFTASLDTSDDIRGYDGSAANAVAKAWLATITTDASFTANTTDAALQAVATAATTAHDVANNPPKTFTLTTGTDTITGSAGNDVINAIEASGAVATFTVGDTIDGGLGNDTLNITQTGAISVPLSVSVKNVETANLVSGTTGTTINSTTWAGLTALNVTAPGSVTATGAATTAVNVTNGSLAGGTVSVNGGSDVTVTSAAAAVGGSIVVGAAAAAAGAVTVTNTTTVADVAGAGTALTGAAITVTGGKSISVTSNAVSTSSDDAGDTLTVGTIIVTGDANTTTVSVSETAAAARTTSSAAIVNGVVTVADKNAASATAASTITSVSIDSYGAGSSVNSGALNSLTLSGKGAGTLSVTAGALTTPTVNTLALNLKGLSTAGGITLDSDYTTLNITGSTASSSVATLTANGVTKLNIAGDKAVTLGQTMSALAEVVVTNSAGVTLSNALGAATKFTGGAGADTITLSNAFTAAIATGAGDDVVKYSGAASTGGSVDAGAGNDTIVMSAAQAVTASADATFNSSFKGFEVLDIATGAGVAAINLAGINGVNSVVTRGVLAASTLTINGFASGGTLTLDAAAGNATTSEVAANVTNATLTANDTFNVKLSNSTGAGVAFGKVTLAGIETVNITTVDAGTSTSKAAAVDSVVLAAVDATKVVVTGHDGLSITNTGNVKITTFDASGVTADDSTDTSANLGVTFTSANNTASATVTIIGGEGDDVLTGGNAKDTITGGKGNDILTGGQGADTINTGIGHDVIVLNSTTDATTGVSTDSGTAAFDVVNGFKTVATAITTGVDFSDNAHFQSTAAGNANLNLLKLNVLTDDAGAGNGTAVTVAAHADATGTGQAVGVTYDVTDGILTLGGTGASAVDTLAEWLTEAAAVAGTNGDAIAFQFGSDTYVFVQNGAADVLVELVGVSGASALVKASGSTTADAGTILFA
;
A
#
# COMPACT_ATOMS: atom_id res chain seq x y z
N MET A 1 52.01 -24.44 -76.87
CA MET A 1 52.13 -24.82 -75.45
C MET A 1 52.01 -23.55 -74.64
N ALA A 2 50.85 -23.31 -74.03
CA ALA A 2 50.68 -22.19 -73.13
C ALA A 2 51.62 -22.41 -71.95
N THR A 3 52.46 -21.43 -71.65
CA THR A 3 53.23 -21.38 -70.40
C THR A 3 52.22 -21.37 -69.27
N THR A 4 51.99 -22.52 -68.63
CA THR A 4 51.13 -22.60 -67.46
C THR A 4 51.84 -21.88 -66.33
N THR A 5 51.44 -20.63 -66.08
CA THR A 5 51.92 -19.84 -64.95
C THR A 5 51.60 -20.61 -63.67
N ALA A 6 52.59 -20.78 -62.81
CA ALA A 6 52.40 -21.38 -61.49
C ALA A 6 51.38 -20.55 -60.69
N ALA A 7 50.51 -21.21 -59.93
CA ALA A 7 49.52 -20.52 -59.10
C ALA A 7 50.22 -19.67 -58.02
N THR A 8 49.69 -18.47 -57.77
CA THR A 8 50.13 -17.59 -56.69
C THR A 8 49.48 -17.98 -55.36
N ALA A 9 49.96 -17.42 -54.24
CA ALA A 9 49.34 -17.63 -52.93
C ALA A 9 47.89 -17.14 -52.89
N THR A 10 47.60 -16.01 -53.56
CA THR A 10 46.25 -15.48 -53.72
C THR A 10 45.37 -16.43 -54.52
N ASP A 11 45.88 -17.01 -55.62
CA ASP A 11 45.11 -17.97 -56.43
C ASP A 11 44.71 -19.22 -55.61
N ILE A 12 45.62 -19.70 -54.75
CA ILE A 12 45.37 -20.86 -53.88
C ILE A 12 44.36 -20.51 -52.78
N GLN A 13 44.47 -19.33 -52.16
CA GLN A 13 43.48 -18.86 -51.18
C GLN A 13 42.09 -18.74 -51.82
N THR A 14 41.98 -18.18 -53.02
CA THR A 14 40.72 -18.13 -53.78
C THR A 14 40.10 -19.51 -53.95
N LEU A 15 40.91 -20.55 -54.23
CA LEU A 15 40.40 -21.92 -54.31
C LEU A 15 39.92 -22.46 -52.96
N TYR A 16 40.63 -22.22 -51.85
CA TYR A 16 40.17 -22.64 -50.52
C TYR A 16 38.88 -21.95 -50.10
N VAL A 17 38.74 -20.65 -50.37
CA VAL A 17 37.49 -19.91 -50.17
C VAL A 17 36.38 -20.50 -51.03
N ALA A 18 36.60 -20.67 -52.33
CA ALA A 18 35.56 -21.14 -53.25
C ALA A 18 35.10 -22.58 -52.98
N TYR A 19 36.04 -23.48 -52.66
CA TYR A 19 35.75 -24.89 -52.42
C TYR A 19 35.27 -25.18 -51.01
N PHE A 20 35.76 -24.47 -49.99
CA PHE A 20 35.54 -24.91 -48.60
C PHE A 20 35.08 -23.79 -47.68
N ASN A 21 34.94 -22.55 -48.18
CA ASN A 21 34.64 -21.35 -47.40
C ASN A 21 35.52 -21.22 -46.16
N ARG A 22 36.81 -21.52 -46.29
CA ARG A 22 37.78 -21.36 -45.20
C ARG A 22 39.11 -20.86 -45.73
N PRO A 23 39.96 -20.25 -44.88
CA PRO A 23 41.34 -19.98 -45.21
C PRO A 23 42.16 -21.25 -45.46
N ALA A 24 43.21 -21.14 -46.26
CA ALA A 24 44.22 -22.18 -46.35
C ALA A 24 44.98 -22.31 -45.03
N ASP A 25 45.33 -23.53 -44.62
CA ASP A 25 46.28 -23.69 -43.53
C ASP A 25 47.71 -23.34 -44.02
N PRO A 26 48.60 -22.82 -43.15
CA PRO A 26 49.93 -22.37 -43.57
C PRO A 26 50.79 -23.46 -44.22
N LEU A 27 50.66 -24.72 -43.78
CA LEU A 27 51.42 -25.84 -44.32
C LEU A 27 50.88 -26.29 -45.69
N GLY A 28 49.57 -26.37 -45.84
CA GLY A 28 48.87 -26.69 -47.08
C GLY A 28 49.13 -25.65 -48.17
N LEU A 29 49.04 -24.36 -47.83
CA LEU A 29 49.39 -23.27 -48.76
C LEU A 29 50.84 -23.39 -49.25
N GLN A 30 51.79 -23.62 -48.36
CA GLN A 30 53.20 -23.82 -48.74
C GLN A 30 53.43 -25.10 -49.54
N ALA A 31 52.73 -26.19 -49.23
CA ALA A 31 52.83 -27.44 -49.97
C ALA A 31 52.44 -27.22 -51.43
N TRP A 32 51.32 -26.54 -51.68
CA TRP A 32 50.87 -26.22 -53.04
C TRP A 32 51.83 -25.30 -53.78
N LEU A 33 52.31 -24.23 -53.14
CA LEU A 33 53.28 -23.30 -53.76
C LEU A 33 54.59 -23.99 -54.19
N LYS A 34 55.05 -24.99 -53.43
CA LYS A 34 56.27 -25.77 -53.76
C LYS A 34 56.10 -26.71 -54.97
N THR A 35 54.87 -27.14 -55.28
CA THR A 35 54.63 -28.01 -56.44
C THR A 35 54.81 -27.31 -57.78
N GLY A 36 54.69 -25.97 -57.82
CA GLY A 36 54.67 -25.20 -59.06
C GLY A 36 53.46 -25.49 -59.97
N ALA A 37 52.41 -26.14 -59.45
CA ALA A 37 51.21 -26.48 -60.19
C ALA A 37 50.41 -25.21 -60.61
N SER A 38 49.72 -25.30 -61.74
CA SER A 38 48.78 -24.27 -62.19
C SER A 38 47.46 -24.31 -61.40
N VAL A 39 46.70 -23.21 -61.40
CA VAL A 39 45.40 -23.08 -60.72
C VAL A 39 44.45 -24.24 -61.08
N ALA A 40 44.38 -24.62 -62.35
CA ALA A 40 43.54 -25.72 -62.82
C ALA A 40 43.97 -27.09 -62.26
N GLN A 41 45.28 -27.32 -62.09
CA GLN A 41 45.81 -28.56 -61.52
C GLN A 41 45.53 -28.65 -60.02
N ILE A 42 45.60 -27.53 -59.29
CA ILE A 42 45.30 -27.46 -57.85
C ILE A 42 43.79 -27.65 -57.62
N ALA A 43 42.93 -26.99 -58.40
CA ALA A 43 41.48 -27.15 -58.32
C ALA A 43 41.03 -28.60 -58.60
N ALA A 44 41.65 -29.27 -59.58
CA ALA A 44 41.43 -30.69 -59.82
C ALA A 44 41.88 -31.57 -58.64
N GLY A 45 42.99 -31.21 -57.97
CA GLY A 45 43.45 -31.86 -56.75
C GLY A 45 42.47 -31.72 -55.58
N PHE A 46 41.83 -30.56 -55.43
CA PHE A 46 40.82 -30.33 -54.39
C PHE A 46 39.58 -31.20 -54.64
N SER A 47 39.11 -31.29 -55.88
CA SER A 47 38.00 -32.17 -56.26
C SER A 47 38.28 -33.67 -56.04
N ALA A 48 39.55 -34.06 -55.88
CA ALA A 48 39.96 -35.42 -55.56
C ALA A 48 40.25 -35.63 -54.05
N SER A 49 40.09 -34.59 -53.22
CA SER A 49 40.42 -34.66 -51.79
C SER A 49 39.31 -35.31 -50.96
N GLN A 50 39.70 -35.82 -49.79
CA GLN A 50 38.73 -36.33 -48.81
C GLN A 50 37.79 -35.22 -48.33
N GLU A 51 38.30 -34.01 -48.08
CA GLU A 51 37.48 -32.87 -47.65
C GLU A 51 36.39 -32.49 -48.67
N TYR A 52 36.68 -32.60 -49.97
CA TYR A 52 35.66 -32.42 -51.02
C TYR A 52 34.59 -33.51 -50.96
N THR A 53 35.01 -34.77 -50.82
CA THR A 53 34.07 -35.90 -50.71
C THR A 53 33.17 -35.77 -49.48
N ASP A 54 33.72 -35.33 -48.35
CA ASP A 54 32.98 -35.13 -47.10
C ASP A 54 32.02 -33.93 -47.18
N THR A 55 32.41 -32.85 -47.88
CA THR A 55 31.61 -31.62 -47.99
C THR A 55 30.51 -31.72 -49.06
N TYR A 56 30.77 -32.46 -50.14
CA TYR A 56 29.96 -32.44 -51.37
C TYR A 56 29.41 -33.81 -51.78
N GLY A 57 29.80 -34.89 -51.11
CA GLY A 57 29.34 -36.24 -51.38
C GLY A 57 27.81 -36.35 -51.34
N GLY A 58 27.22 -36.89 -52.41
CA GLY A 58 25.78 -37.10 -52.51
C GLY A 58 24.93 -35.85 -52.81
N LYS A 59 25.54 -34.66 -52.93
CA LYS A 59 24.82 -33.43 -53.33
C LYS A 59 24.41 -33.45 -54.80
N SER A 60 23.26 -32.86 -55.13
CA SER A 60 22.82 -32.71 -56.51
C SER A 60 23.66 -31.65 -57.26
N PRO A 61 23.72 -31.68 -58.61
CA PRO A 61 24.39 -30.62 -59.38
C PRO A 61 23.93 -29.20 -59.05
N ILE A 62 22.66 -29.04 -58.65
CA ILE A 62 22.09 -27.76 -58.21
C ILE A 62 22.70 -27.34 -56.86
N ASP A 63 22.70 -28.24 -55.86
CA ASP A 63 23.25 -27.94 -54.53
C ASP A 63 24.78 -27.70 -54.58
N LEU A 64 25.47 -28.34 -55.51
CA LEU A 64 26.90 -28.12 -55.76
C LEU A 64 27.17 -26.70 -56.25
N VAL A 65 26.43 -26.23 -57.25
CA VAL A 65 26.60 -24.86 -57.79
C VAL A 65 26.18 -23.82 -56.77
N ASP A 66 25.08 -24.03 -56.04
CA ASP A 66 24.63 -23.09 -55.01
C ASP A 66 25.65 -22.98 -53.86
N SER A 67 26.31 -24.08 -53.50
CA SER A 67 27.42 -24.06 -52.53
C SER A 67 28.60 -23.20 -53.00
N ILE A 68 28.90 -23.15 -54.31
CA ILE A 68 29.95 -22.28 -54.86
C ILE A 68 29.58 -20.80 -54.64
N TYR A 69 28.34 -20.42 -54.92
CA TYR A 69 27.86 -19.04 -54.73
C TYR A 69 27.83 -18.65 -53.25
N MET A 70 27.38 -19.54 -52.36
CA MET A 70 27.41 -19.29 -50.91
C MET A 70 28.83 -19.12 -50.38
N ASN A 71 29.77 -19.94 -50.84
CA ASN A 71 31.16 -19.85 -50.42
C ASN A 71 31.82 -18.55 -50.92
N LEU A 72 31.64 -18.20 -52.19
CA LEU A 72 32.29 -17.04 -52.80
C LEU A 72 31.64 -15.71 -52.41
N PHE A 73 30.31 -15.64 -52.38
CA PHE A 73 29.57 -14.38 -52.30
C PHE A 73 28.68 -14.27 -51.05
N GLY A 74 28.43 -15.37 -50.34
CA GLY A 74 27.53 -15.37 -49.17
C GLY A 74 26.05 -15.23 -49.51
N ARG A 75 25.67 -15.50 -50.77
CA ARG A 75 24.30 -15.48 -51.28
C ARG A 75 24.04 -16.68 -52.18
N HIS A 76 22.77 -17.05 -52.35
CA HIS A 76 22.35 -18.08 -53.30
C HIS A 76 22.55 -17.63 -54.75
N ALA A 77 22.73 -18.61 -55.64
CA ALA A 77 22.79 -18.38 -57.08
C ALA A 77 21.44 -17.94 -57.64
N GLU A 78 21.45 -17.06 -58.64
CA GLU A 78 20.23 -16.73 -59.39
C GLU A 78 19.67 -17.97 -60.11
N PRO A 79 18.33 -18.16 -60.17
CA PRO A 79 17.74 -19.39 -60.69
C PRO A 79 18.20 -19.79 -62.10
N GLU A 80 18.41 -18.81 -62.99
CA GLU A 80 18.85 -19.05 -64.36
C GLU A 80 20.32 -19.47 -64.44
N GLY A 81 21.22 -18.80 -63.70
CA GLY A 81 22.64 -19.15 -63.62
C GLY A 81 22.85 -20.50 -62.91
N LEU A 82 22.08 -20.74 -61.86
CA LEU A 82 22.08 -22.00 -61.11
C LEU A 82 21.74 -23.20 -62.02
N LEU A 83 20.65 -23.09 -62.80
CA LEU A 83 20.24 -24.13 -63.75
C LEU A 83 21.24 -24.31 -64.89
N PHE A 84 21.81 -23.22 -65.41
CA PHE A 84 22.80 -23.26 -66.47
C PHE A 84 24.05 -24.05 -66.05
N TRP A 85 24.66 -23.67 -64.92
CA TRP A 85 25.86 -24.34 -64.41
C TRP A 85 25.58 -25.76 -63.92
N ALA A 86 24.43 -26.00 -63.28
CA ALA A 86 24.04 -27.34 -62.83
C ALA A 86 23.84 -28.29 -64.02
N GLY A 87 23.27 -27.82 -65.13
CA GLY A 87 23.13 -28.59 -66.37
C GLY A 87 24.50 -28.99 -66.97
N LYS A 88 25.48 -28.08 -66.91
CA LYS A 88 26.87 -28.32 -67.35
C LYS A 88 27.64 -29.32 -66.49
N LEU A 89 27.33 -29.41 -65.20
CA LEU A 89 27.84 -30.48 -64.33
C LEU A 89 27.15 -31.81 -64.61
N GLN A 90 25.84 -31.80 -64.84
CA GLN A 90 25.05 -33.01 -65.06
C GLN A 90 25.41 -33.70 -66.37
N ASP A 91 25.63 -32.93 -67.45
CA ASP A 91 26.05 -33.46 -68.76
C ASP A 91 27.57 -33.74 -68.84
N LYS A 92 28.32 -33.41 -67.78
CA LYS A 92 29.78 -33.57 -67.66
C LYS A 92 30.58 -32.79 -68.71
N SER A 93 29.98 -31.77 -69.32
CA SER A 93 30.67 -30.88 -70.26
C SER A 93 31.61 -29.91 -69.54
N GLU A 94 31.33 -29.60 -68.28
CA GLU A 94 32.21 -28.87 -67.38
C GLU A 94 32.45 -29.68 -66.10
N THR A 95 33.53 -29.34 -65.40
CA THR A 95 33.88 -29.93 -64.11
C THR A 95 33.57 -28.94 -62.99
N PHE A 96 33.40 -29.42 -61.77
CA PHE A 96 33.25 -28.55 -60.60
C PHE A 96 34.42 -27.53 -60.52
N ALA A 97 35.64 -27.97 -60.84
CA ALA A 97 36.83 -27.11 -60.90
C ALA A 97 36.77 -26.01 -61.95
N SER A 98 36.33 -26.32 -63.17
CA SER A 98 36.23 -25.31 -64.24
C SER A 98 35.10 -24.32 -63.99
N ILE A 99 34.00 -24.75 -63.37
CA ILE A 99 32.88 -23.88 -62.99
C ILE A 99 33.28 -22.95 -61.86
N VAL A 100 33.91 -23.45 -60.78
CA VAL A 100 34.43 -22.62 -59.69
C VAL A 100 35.33 -21.51 -60.23
N LEU A 101 36.28 -21.85 -61.10
CA LEU A 101 37.22 -20.88 -61.66
C LEU A 101 36.52 -19.86 -62.57
N THR A 102 35.51 -20.29 -63.33
CA THR A 102 34.77 -19.41 -64.22
C THR A 102 33.87 -18.43 -63.46
N ILE A 103 33.18 -18.90 -62.40
CA ILE A 103 32.34 -18.06 -61.54
C ILE A 103 33.20 -17.07 -60.76
N ALA A 104 34.30 -17.53 -60.14
CA ALA A 104 35.20 -16.66 -59.38
C ALA A 104 35.82 -15.55 -60.26
N ASN A 105 36.27 -15.89 -61.47
CA ASN A 105 36.84 -14.91 -62.41
C ASN A 105 35.78 -14.01 -63.06
N GLY A 106 34.51 -14.45 -63.10
CA GLY A 106 33.39 -13.71 -63.66
C GLY A 106 32.70 -12.73 -62.70
N ALA A 107 33.10 -12.72 -61.42
CA ALA A 107 32.51 -11.89 -60.37
C ALA A 107 32.64 -10.39 -60.67
N GLN A 108 31.55 -9.64 -60.45
CA GLN A 108 31.45 -8.20 -60.69
C GLN A 108 30.66 -7.52 -59.55
N ASN A 109 30.82 -6.21 -59.38
CA ASN A 109 30.08 -5.41 -58.38
C ASN A 109 30.18 -6.00 -56.96
N ASP A 110 29.06 -6.15 -56.24
CA ASP A 110 29.01 -6.67 -54.87
C ASP A 110 29.61 -8.07 -54.74
N ASP A 111 29.48 -8.92 -55.76
CA ASP A 111 30.11 -10.25 -55.78
C ASP A 111 31.65 -10.15 -55.84
N LYS A 112 32.17 -9.15 -56.58
CA LYS A 112 33.60 -8.87 -56.64
C LYS A 112 34.13 -8.35 -55.30
N VAL A 113 33.35 -7.52 -54.63
CA VAL A 113 33.66 -7.02 -53.28
C VAL A 113 33.66 -8.17 -52.26
N ALA A 114 32.67 -9.06 -52.30
CA ALA A 114 32.57 -10.19 -51.39
C ALA A 114 33.75 -11.17 -51.54
N ILE A 115 34.07 -11.59 -52.77
CA ILE A 115 35.20 -12.51 -53.01
C ILE A 115 36.55 -11.86 -52.66
N ASP A 116 36.78 -10.60 -53.03
CA ASP A 116 38.05 -9.91 -52.73
C ASP A 116 38.26 -9.81 -51.22
N ASN A 117 37.21 -9.44 -50.47
CA ASN A 117 37.27 -9.32 -49.02
C ASN A 117 37.45 -10.68 -48.34
N LYS A 118 36.75 -11.73 -48.78
CA LYS A 118 36.95 -13.08 -48.22
C LYS A 118 38.36 -13.61 -48.48
N VAL A 119 38.88 -13.43 -49.70
CA VAL A 119 40.24 -13.89 -50.04
C VAL A 119 41.30 -13.08 -49.29
N ALA A 120 41.12 -11.77 -49.17
CA ALA A 120 42.01 -10.93 -48.36
C ALA A 120 41.96 -11.31 -46.87
N ALA A 121 40.77 -11.55 -46.32
CA ALA A 121 40.61 -11.97 -44.93
C ALA A 121 41.25 -13.34 -44.69
N ALA A 122 41.03 -14.29 -45.60
CA ALA A 122 41.66 -15.60 -45.56
C ALA A 122 43.20 -15.50 -45.59
N ALA A 123 43.75 -14.63 -46.44
CA ALA A 123 45.19 -14.39 -46.48
C ALA A 123 45.72 -13.79 -45.16
N LEU A 124 45.01 -12.83 -44.57
CA LEU A 124 45.37 -12.21 -43.29
C LEU A 124 45.30 -13.22 -42.13
N PHE A 125 44.25 -14.06 -42.09
CA PHE A 125 44.12 -15.10 -41.08
C PHE A 125 45.24 -16.15 -41.19
N THR A 126 45.51 -16.67 -42.40
CA THR A 126 46.62 -17.62 -42.58
C THR A 126 47.96 -16.99 -42.22
N ALA A 127 48.14 -15.68 -42.46
CA ALA A 127 49.35 -14.96 -42.08
C ALA A 127 49.46 -14.70 -40.57
N SER A 128 48.34 -14.59 -39.85
CA SER A 128 48.34 -14.43 -38.38
C SER A 128 48.65 -15.73 -37.64
N LEU A 129 48.58 -16.89 -38.30
CA LEU A 129 49.01 -18.17 -37.73
C LEU A 129 50.54 -18.32 -37.84
N ASP A 130 51.29 -17.54 -37.07
CA ASP A 130 52.75 -17.42 -37.19
C ASP A 130 53.54 -18.20 -36.13
N THR A 131 52.87 -18.71 -35.09
CA THR A 131 53.47 -19.60 -34.10
C THR A 131 53.27 -21.08 -34.44
N SER A 132 54.12 -21.95 -33.88
CA SER A 132 53.95 -23.39 -34.06
C SER A 132 52.66 -23.93 -33.43
N ASP A 133 52.10 -23.23 -32.44
CA ASP A 133 50.86 -23.63 -31.78
C ASP A 133 49.64 -23.20 -32.60
N ASP A 134 49.63 -21.98 -33.16
CA ASP A 134 48.57 -21.51 -34.05
C ASP A 134 48.46 -22.36 -35.33
N ILE A 135 49.61 -22.73 -35.91
CA ILE A 135 49.65 -23.58 -37.12
C ILE A 135 49.09 -24.98 -36.82
N ARG A 136 49.38 -25.53 -35.64
CA ARG A 136 48.88 -26.84 -35.22
C ARG A 136 47.40 -26.79 -34.80
N GLY A 137 46.99 -25.71 -34.13
CA GLY A 137 45.62 -25.50 -33.66
C GLY A 137 44.62 -25.27 -34.78
N TYR A 138 45.07 -24.75 -35.93
CA TYR A 138 44.26 -24.68 -37.15
C TYR A 138 44.33 -25.97 -37.99
N ASP A 139 43.97 -27.10 -37.39
CA ASP A 139 43.91 -28.41 -38.05
C ASP A 139 42.61 -29.17 -37.71
N GLY A 140 42.19 -30.09 -38.58
CA GLY A 140 41.00 -30.91 -38.36
C GLY A 140 39.64 -30.20 -38.54
N SER A 141 38.56 -30.97 -38.46
CA SER A 141 37.21 -30.50 -38.81
C SER A 141 36.64 -29.45 -37.83
N ALA A 142 37.01 -29.51 -36.55
CA ALA A 142 36.53 -28.60 -35.51
C ALA A 142 37.07 -27.16 -35.68
N ALA A 143 38.39 -27.00 -35.84
CA ALA A 143 39.00 -25.70 -36.15
C ALA A 143 38.52 -25.14 -37.50
N ASN A 144 38.37 -26.03 -38.50
CA ASN A 144 37.82 -25.65 -39.80
C ASN A 144 36.40 -25.10 -39.68
N ALA A 145 35.55 -25.66 -38.81
CA ALA A 145 34.20 -25.15 -38.60
C ALA A 145 34.20 -23.70 -38.07
N VAL A 146 35.10 -23.37 -37.15
CA VAL A 146 35.27 -22.01 -36.60
C VAL A 146 35.67 -21.03 -37.71
N ALA A 147 36.70 -21.35 -38.48
CA ALA A 147 37.16 -20.48 -39.57
C ALA A 147 36.12 -20.36 -40.69
N LYS A 148 35.33 -21.41 -40.97
CA LYS A 148 34.22 -21.38 -41.93
C LYS A 148 33.12 -20.42 -41.49
N ALA A 149 32.73 -20.47 -40.22
CA ALA A 149 31.71 -19.60 -39.65
C ALA A 149 32.17 -18.13 -39.69
N TRP A 150 33.41 -17.85 -39.29
CA TRP A 150 33.98 -16.51 -39.36
C TRP A 150 34.01 -15.96 -40.80
N LEU A 151 34.58 -16.71 -41.74
CA LEU A 151 34.74 -16.25 -43.12
C LEU A 151 33.39 -16.05 -43.83
N ALA A 152 32.36 -16.81 -43.45
CA ALA A 152 31.00 -16.62 -43.97
C ALA A 152 30.41 -15.23 -43.66
N THR A 153 30.85 -14.58 -42.58
CA THR A 153 30.36 -13.23 -42.18
C THR A 153 30.94 -12.09 -43.02
N ILE A 154 31.98 -12.38 -43.81
CA ILE A 154 32.73 -11.37 -44.57
C ILE A 154 32.17 -11.34 -46.00
N THR A 155 31.39 -10.31 -46.32
CA THR A 155 30.76 -10.12 -47.64
C THR A 155 30.79 -8.66 -48.10
N THR A 156 31.21 -7.73 -47.23
CA THR A 156 31.26 -6.28 -47.51
C THR A 156 32.56 -5.69 -46.94
N ASP A 157 32.97 -4.51 -47.41
CA ASP A 157 34.16 -3.81 -46.88
C ASP A 157 34.04 -3.51 -45.37
N ALA A 158 32.82 -3.26 -44.89
CA ALA A 158 32.53 -3.01 -43.50
C ALA A 158 32.71 -4.27 -42.64
N SER A 159 32.19 -5.42 -43.08
CA SER A 159 32.37 -6.68 -42.35
C SER A 159 33.80 -7.22 -42.45
N PHE A 160 34.52 -6.96 -43.54
CA PHE A 160 35.96 -7.19 -43.63
C PHE A 160 36.71 -6.40 -42.54
N THR A 161 36.56 -5.07 -42.53
CA THR A 161 37.28 -4.19 -41.60
C THR A 161 37.04 -4.56 -40.13
N ALA A 162 35.80 -4.91 -39.77
CA ALA A 162 35.46 -5.30 -38.40
C ALA A 162 36.09 -6.65 -37.99
N ASN A 163 36.24 -7.58 -38.93
CA ASN A 163 36.64 -8.97 -38.65
C ASN A 163 38.13 -9.26 -38.90
N THR A 164 38.90 -8.31 -39.45
CA THR A 164 40.33 -8.48 -39.76
C THR A 164 41.26 -7.56 -38.96
N THR A 165 40.79 -7.02 -37.83
CA THR A 165 41.70 -6.38 -36.86
C THR A 165 42.58 -7.45 -36.18
N ASP A 166 43.76 -7.09 -35.70
CA ASP A 166 44.67 -8.04 -35.01
C ASP A 166 43.95 -8.78 -33.87
N ALA A 167 43.14 -8.06 -33.08
CA ALA A 167 42.34 -8.66 -32.00
C ALA A 167 41.26 -9.62 -32.51
N ALA A 168 40.59 -9.30 -33.63
CA ALA A 168 39.58 -10.17 -34.22
C ALA A 168 40.19 -11.43 -34.85
N LEU A 169 41.32 -11.31 -35.55
CA LEU A 169 42.04 -12.46 -36.10
C LEU A 169 42.58 -13.37 -35.00
N GLN A 170 43.16 -12.79 -33.94
CA GLN A 170 43.63 -13.54 -32.78
C GLN A 170 42.48 -14.28 -32.10
N ALA A 171 41.31 -13.65 -31.95
CA ALA A 171 40.14 -14.28 -31.34
C ALA A 171 39.67 -15.52 -32.13
N VAL A 172 39.64 -15.44 -33.47
CA VAL A 172 39.24 -16.57 -34.33
C VAL A 172 40.31 -17.66 -34.32
N ALA A 173 41.59 -17.31 -34.36
CA ALA A 173 42.70 -18.26 -34.28
C ALA A 173 42.71 -19.02 -32.94
N THR A 174 42.44 -18.30 -31.85
CA THR A 174 42.31 -18.87 -30.51
C THR A 174 41.11 -19.81 -30.43
N ALA A 175 39.93 -19.37 -30.91
CA ALA A 175 38.73 -20.20 -30.93
C ALA A 175 38.89 -21.46 -31.80
N ALA A 176 39.60 -21.36 -32.93
CA ALA A 176 39.91 -22.50 -33.78
C ALA A 176 40.84 -23.49 -33.07
N THR A 177 41.90 -22.99 -32.44
CA THR A 177 42.84 -23.78 -31.63
C THR A 177 42.13 -24.47 -30.46
N THR A 178 41.29 -23.75 -29.71
CA THR A 178 40.47 -24.33 -28.64
C THR A 178 39.54 -25.42 -29.18
N ALA A 179 38.87 -25.19 -30.31
CA ALA A 179 37.99 -26.20 -30.90
C ALA A 179 38.76 -27.46 -31.34
N HIS A 180 39.97 -27.30 -31.88
CA HIS A 180 40.88 -28.41 -32.19
C HIS A 180 41.29 -29.18 -30.93
N ASP A 181 41.79 -28.45 -29.93
CA ASP A 181 42.31 -29.06 -28.71
C ASP A 181 41.21 -29.78 -27.92
N VAL A 182 40.00 -29.22 -27.84
CA VAL A 182 38.83 -29.87 -27.23
C VAL A 182 38.40 -31.12 -27.99
N ALA A 183 38.42 -31.08 -29.34
CA ALA A 183 38.08 -32.26 -30.14
C ALA A 183 39.08 -33.42 -29.94
N ASN A 184 40.35 -33.08 -29.71
CA ASN A 184 41.44 -34.06 -29.53
C ASN A 184 41.68 -34.46 -28.07
N ASN A 185 41.30 -33.60 -27.12
CA ASN A 185 41.43 -33.81 -25.68
C ASN A 185 40.18 -33.25 -24.98
N PRO A 186 39.06 -33.98 -25.03
CA PRO A 186 37.76 -33.50 -24.56
C PRO A 186 37.70 -33.34 -23.04
N PRO A 187 36.70 -32.59 -22.52
CA PRO A 187 36.45 -32.40 -21.10
C PRO A 187 36.45 -33.71 -20.31
N LYS A 188 37.05 -33.69 -19.12
CA LYS A 188 37.18 -34.83 -18.21
C LYS A 188 36.59 -34.52 -16.85
N THR A 189 36.21 -35.58 -16.16
CA THR A 189 35.87 -35.53 -14.74
C THR A 189 36.86 -36.38 -13.96
N PHE A 190 37.55 -35.76 -13.00
CA PHE A 190 38.48 -36.40 -12.10
C PHE A 190 37.87 -36.53 -10.71
N THR A 191 38.21 -37.60 -9.99
CA THR A 191 37.81 -37.79 -8.59
C THR A 191 39.07 -38.00 -7.77
N LEU A 192 39.29 -37.15 -6.76
CA LEU A 192 40.40 -37.27 -5.84
C LEU A 192 40.22 -38.48 -4.92
N THR A 193 41.33 -39.05 -4.48
CA THR A 193 41.41 -40.19 -3.57
C THR A 193 41.82 -39.72 -2.17
N THR A 194 41.92 -40.63 -1.21
CA THR A 194 42.38 -40.27 0.15
C THR A 194 43.91 -40.18 0.27
N GLY A 195 44.63 -40.49 -0.80
CA GLY A 195 46.09 -40.34 -0.89
C GLY A 195 46.47 -39.06 -1.63
N THR A 196 47.77 -38.87 -1.82
CA THR A 196 48.28 -37.75 -2.63
C THR A 196 47.95 -37.96 -4.11
N ASP A 197 47.21 -37.01 -4.70
CA ASP A 197 46.82 -37.05 -6.10
C ASP A 197 47.66 -36.10 -6.97
N THR A 198 47.83 -36.44 -8.25
CA THR A 198 48.41 -35.56 -9.27
C THR A 198 47.49 -35.55 -10.48
N ILE A 199 46.75 -34.46 -10.62
CA ILE A 199 45.77 -34.26 -11.68
C ILE A 199 46.33 -33.26 -12.69
N THR A 200 46.21 -33.59 -13.97
CA THR A 200 46.47 -32.67 -15.08
C THR A 200 45.29 -32.79 -16.03
N GLY A 201 44.57 -31.70 -16.18
CA GLY A 201 43.37 -31.63 -16.99
C GLY A 201 43.64 -31.60 -18.49
N SER A 202 42.54 -31.51 -19.23
CA SER A 202 42.44 -31.54 -20.66
C SER A 202 42.54 -30.12 -21.24
N ALA A 203 42.10 -29.96 -22.49
CA ALA A 203 41.93 -28.63 -23.08
C ALA A 203 40.47 -28.16 -23.08
N GLY A 204 39.56 -29.01 -22.60
CA GLY A 204 38.16 -28.68 -22.39
C GLY A 204 37.86 -28.44 -20.91
N ASN A 205 36.67 -27.91 -20.65
CA ASN A 205 36.21 -27.53 -19.30
C ASN A 205 36.08 -28.74 -18.37
N ASP A 206 37.08 -28.97 -17.55
CA ASP A 206 37.17 -30.12 -16.68
C ASP A 206 36.49 -29.91 -15.32
N VAL A 207 36.13 -31.05 -14.70
CA VAL A 207 35.57 -31.08 -13.35
C VAL A 207 36.42 -31.97 -12.46
N ILE A 208 36.97 -31.40 -11.40
CA ILE A 208 37.78 -32.09 -10.40
C ILE A 208 36.96 -32.20 -9.12
N ASN A 209 36.67 -33.43 -8.68
CA ASN A 209 35.80 -33.70 -7.53
C ASN A 209 36.59 -34.28 -6.36
N ALA A 210 36.71 -33.50 -5.29
CA ALA A 210 37.11 -33.95 -3.95
C ALA A 210 35.87 -34.08 -3.05
N ILE A 211 34.98 -35.00 -3.44
CA ILE A 211 33.67 -35.19 -2.79
C ILE A 211 33.77 -36.37 -1.82
N GLU A 212 33.58 -36.10 -0.53
CA GLU A 212 33.46 -37.10 0.51
C GLU A 212 32.08 -37.79 0.42
N ALA A 213 32.05 -39.12 0.36
CA ALA A 213 30.83 -39.89 0.59
C ALA A 213 30.51 -39.90 2.11
N SER A 214 29.23 -39.85 2.50
CA SER A 214 28.80 -39.74 3.91
C SER A 214 29.58 -40.65 4.88
N GLY A 215 30.40 -40.06 5.76
CA GLY A 215 31.20 -40.78 6.77
C GLY A 215 32.57 -41.26 6.29
N ALA A 216 33.04 -40.83 5.12
CA ALA A 216 34.34 -41.16 4.55
C ALA A 216 35.45 -40.18 4.98
N VAL A 217 36.69 -40.47 4.60
CA VAL A 217 37.84 -39.59 4.84
C VAL A 217 37.91 -38.56 3.71
N ALA A 218 38.27 -37.32 4.03
CA ALA A 218 38.50 -36.26 3.06
C ALA A 218 39.47 -36.71 1.94
N THR A 219 39.16 -36.33 0.70
CA THR A 219 39.99 -36.63 -0.48
C THR A 219 40.80 -35.43 -0.98
N PHE A 220 40.51 -34.22 -0.47
CA PHE A 220 41.42 -33.09 -0.61
C PHE A 220 42.45 -33.15 0.52
N THR A 221 43.64 -33.69 0.24
CA THR A 221 44.62 -34.10 1.25
C THR A 221 46.02 -33.53 0.99
N VAL A 222 46.97 -33.91 1.86
CA VAL A 222 48.34 -33.37 1.85
C VAL A 222 49.06 -33.78 0.56
N GLY A 223 49.64 -32.79 -0.12
CA GLY A 223 50.48 -32.97 -1.30
C GLY A 223 49.74 -33.01 -2.64
N ASP A 224 48.41 -32.88 -2.66
CA ASP A 224 47.65 -32.91 -3.91
C ASP A 224 48.12 -31.81 -4.88
N THR A 225 48.32 -32.20 -6.14
CA THR A 225 48.73 -31.30 -7.22
C THR A 225 47.65 -31.31 -8.29
N ILE A 226 46.95 -30.19 -8.43
CA ILE A 226 45.80 -30.04 -9.34
C ILE A 226 46.14 -28.96 -10.37
N ASP A 227 46.16 -29.36 -11.63
CA ASP A 227 46.26 -28.48 -12.80
C ASP A 227 45.03 -28.71 -13.68
N GLY A 228 44.13 -27.73 -13.82
CA GLY A 228 42.92 -27.89 -14.64
C GLY A 228 43.19 -27.90 -16.14
N GLY A 229 44.36 -27.41 -16.58
CA GLY A 229 44.74 -27.42 -18.00
C GLY A 229 44.29 -26.16 -18.73
N LEU A 230 43.75 -26.31 -19.94
CA LEU A 230 43.11 -25.22 -20.67
C LEU A 230 41.60 -25.41 -20.58
N GLY A 231 40.85 -24.32 -20.70
CA GLY A 231 39.40 -24.35 -20.58
C GLY A 231 38.95 -23.53 -19.38
N ASN A 232 37.71 -23.74 -18.97
CA ASN A 232 37.14 -23.15 -17.75
C ASN A 232 36.83 -24.29 -16.77
N ASP A 233 37.75 -24.52 -15.84
CA ASP A 233 37.82 -25.72 -15.02
C ASP A 233 37.23 -25.49 -13.63
N THR A 234 36.65 -26.56 -13.06
CA THR A 234 35.94 -26.50 -11.79
C THR A 234 36.50 -27.50 -10.78
N LEU A 235 36.89 -27.03 -9.59
CA LEU A 235 37.21 -27.87 -8.43
C LEU A 235 36.06 -27.87 -7.43
N ASN A 236 35.44 -29.02 -7.18
CA ASN A 236 34.41 -29.21 -6.18
C ASN A 236 34.98 -29.95 -4.97
N ILE A 237 34.90 -29.34 -3.79
CA ILE A 237 35.32 -29.94 -2.50
C ILE A 237 34.07 -30.03 -1.62
N THR A 238 33.66 -31.24 -1.26
CA THR A 238 32.53 -31.44 -0.35
C THR A 238 32.99 -32.33 0.79
N GLN A 239 32.88 -31.84 2.03
CA GLN A 239 33.31 -32.56 3.24
C GLN A 239 32.24 -32.49 4.32
N THR A 240 32.11 -33.55 5.12
CA THR A 240 31.27 -33.51 6.33
C THR A 240 31.95 -32.69 7.44
N GLY A 241 33.29 -32.75 7.49
CA GLY A 241 34.16 -31.97 8.36
C GLY A 241 34.48 -30.56 7.83
N ALA A 242 35.17 -29.78 8.66
CA ALA A 242 35.58 -28.43 8.30
C ALA A 242 36.69 -28.48 7.23
N ILE A 243 36.54 -27.66 6.18
CA ILE A 243 37.53 -27.62 5.09
C ILE A 243 38.67 -26.67 5.48
N SER A 244 39.91 -27.13 5.32
CA SER A 244 41.11 -26.28 5.36
C SER A 244 42.07 -26.67 4.24
N VAL A 245 42.93 -25.74 3.79
CA VAL A 245 43.97 -26.06 2.78
C VAL A 245 44.98 -27.02 3.41
N PRO A 246 45.10 -28.28 2.93
CA PRO A 246 46.10 -29.20 3.43
C PRO A 246 47.52 -28.73 3.11
N LEU A 247 48.51 -29.23 3.86
CA LEU A 247 49.91 -28.91 3.61
C LEU A 247 50.33 -29.33 2.20
N SER A 248 51.18 -28.51 1.57
CA SER A 248 51.81 -28.79 0.26
C SER A 248 50.84 -29.04 -0.91
N VAL A 249 49.59 -28.59 -0.82
CA VAL A 249 48.67 -28.61 -1.96
C VAL A 249 49.01 -27.52 -2.97
N SER A 250 48.90 -27.81 -4.26
CA SER A 250 48.95 -26.82 -5.34
C SER A 250 47.74 -26.92 -6.25
N VAL A 251 47.15 -25.77 -6.57
CA VAL A 251 46.05 -25.64 -7.52
C VAL A 251 46.44 -24.57 -8.53
N LYS A 252 46.38 -24.90 -9.81
CA LYS A 252 46.60 -23.95 -10.91
C LYS A 252 45.66 -24.23 -12.07
N ASN A 253 45.39 -23.21 -12.88
CA ASN A 253 44.50 -23.28 -14.04
C ASN A 253 43.15 -23.91 -13.66
N VAL A 254 42.59 -23.47 -12.54
CA VAL A 254 41.23 -23.83 -12.13
C VAL A 254 40.52 -22.52 -11.89
N GLU A 255 39.53 -22.21 -12.72
CA GLU A 255 38.86 -20.92 -12.71
C GLU A 255 37.81 -20.84 -11.60
N THR A 256 37.14 -21.96 -11.28
CA THR A 256 36.09 -22.00 -10.26
C THR A 256 36.37 -23.05 -9.18
N ALA A 257 36.30 -22.65 -7.91
CA ALA A 257 36.36 -23.56 -6.78
C ALA A 257 35.06 -23.50 -5.96
N ASN A 258 34.39 -24.64 -5.79
CA ASN A 258 33.16 -24.78 -5.00
C ASN A 258 33.45 -25.63 -3.76
N LEU A 259 33.27 -25.06 -2.58
CA LEU A 259 33.53 -25.70 -1.30
C LEU A 259 32.23 -25.83 -0.52
N VAL A 260 31.90 -27.04 -0.06
CA VAL A 260 30.72 -27.33 0.76
C VAL A 260 31.15 -28.09 2.02
N SER A 261 31.03 -27.46 3.19
CA SER A 261 31.30 -28.07 4.50
C SER A 261 30.00 -28.38 5.24
N GLY A 262 29.93 -29.56 5.85
CA GLY A 262 28.84 -29.95 6.75
C GLY A 262 28.91 -29.34 8.16
N THR A 263 30.03 -28.71 8.52
CA THR A 263 30.27 -28.19 9.88
C THR A 263 30.98 -26.83 9.91
N THR A 264 31.05 -26.26 11.11
CA THR A 264 31.70 -24.98 11.45
C THR A 264 33.22 -25.07 11.44
N GLY A 265 33.91 -23.95 11.18
CA GLY A 265 35.37 -23.83 11.26
C GLY A 265 36.10 -23.91 9.92
N THR A 266 35.38 -23.82 8.80
CA THR A 266 35.99 -23.84 7.45
C THR A 266 36.94 -22.65 7.29
N THR A 267 38.19 -22.92 6.91
CA THR A 267 39.25 -21.91 6.74
C THR A 267 39.99 -22.13 5.42
N ILE A 268 39.70 -21.33 4.41
CA ILE A 268 40.30 -21.42 3.08
C ILE A 268 41.13 -20.19 2.74
N ASN A 269 42.34 -20.40 2.22
CA ASN A 269 43.17 -19.36 1.65
C ASN A 269 43.59 -19.79 0.24
N SER A 270 42.93 -19.25 -0.78
CA SER A 270 43.19 -19.57 -2.19
C SER A 270 44.14 -18.59 -2.86
N THR A 271 44.79 -17.68 -2.12
CA THR A 271 45.68 -16.66 -2.71
C THR A 271 46.87 -17.24 -3.48
N THR A 272 47.26 -18.48 -3.19
CA THR A 272 48.31 -19.20 -3.89
C THR A 272 47.81 -20.02 -5.08
N TRP A 273 46.49 -20.05 -5.34
CA TRP A 273 45.88 -20.82 -6.42
C TRP A 273 45.91 -19.99 -7.70
N ALA A 274 46.72 -20.39 -8.67
CA ALA A 274 46.91 -19.61 -9.90
C ALA A 274 45.75 -19.83 -10.88
N GLY A 275 45.24 -18.76 -11.50
CA GLY A 275 44.14 -18.84 -12.48
C GLY A 275 42.72 -18.79 -11.88
N LEU A 276 42.59 -18.83 -10.54
CA LEU A 276 41.29 -18.82 -9.88
C LEU A 276 40.55 -17.49 -10.05
N THR A 277 39.36 -17.54 -10.64
CA THR A 277 38.48 -16.38 -10.86
C THR A 277 37.27 -16.37 -9.92
N ALA A 278 36.86 -17.51 -9.39
CA ALA A 278 35.76 -17.62 -8.43
C ALA A 278 36.04 -18.65 -7.32
N LEU A 279 35.86 -18.22 -6.07
CA LEU A 279 35.87 -19.06 -4.86
C LEU A 279 34.48 -19.00 -4.22
N ASN A 280 33.75 -20.11 -4.26
CA ASN A 280 32.43 -20.27 -3.66
C ASN A 280 32.54 -21.16 -2.43
N VAL A 281 32.12 -20.68 -1.26
CA VAL A 281 32.20 -21.40 0.01
C VAL A 281 30.81 -21.48 0.64
N THR A 282 30.32 -22.68 0.90
CA THR A 282 29.07 -22.93 1.62
C THR A 282 29.35 -23.72 2.89
N ALA A 283 29.11 -23.12 4.05
CA ALA A 283 29.40 -23.76 5.34
C ALA A 283 28.57 -23.11 6.48
N PRO A 284 28.10 -23.86 7.49
CA PRO A 284 27.47 -23.28 8.67
C PRO A 284 28.52 -22.73 9.66
N GLY A 285 28.08 -21.91 10.61
CA GLY A 285 28.89 -21.46 11.75
C GLY A 285 30.02 -20.51 11.36
N SER A 286 31.23 -20.76 11.83
CA SER A 286 32.40 -19.94 11.53
C SER A 286 33.02 -20.31 10.18
N VAL A 287 33.30 -19.30 9.35
CA VAL A 287 33.92 -19.44 8.02
C VAL A 287 34.99 -18.38 7.87
N THR A 288 36.19 -18.75 7.43
CA THR A 288 37.23 -17.80 7.00
C THR A 288 37.61 -18.09 5.55
N ALA A 289 37.44 -17.12 4.66
CA ALA A 289 37.80 -17.24 3.25
C ALA A 289 38.73 -16.09 2.84
N THR A 290 39.85 -16.42 2.20
CA THR A 290 40.81 -15.43 1.67
C THR A 290 41.07 -15.72 0.20
N GLY A 291 40.81 -14.73 -0.66
CA GLY A 291 41.02 -14.80 -2.11
C GLY A 291 41.99 -13.74 -2.62
N ALA A 292 42.61 -13.97 -3.77
CA ALA A 292 43.43 -12.96 -4.44
C ALA A 292 42.56 -11.82 -4.98
N ALA A 293 43.16 -10.66 -5.27
CA ALA A 293 42.45 -9.50 -5.84
C ALA A 293 41.81 -9.75 -7.23
N THR A 294 42.15 -10.88 -7.86
CA THR A 294 41.60 -11.34 -9.16
C THR A 294 40.46 -12.34 -9.01
N THR A 295 40.16 -12.80 -7.79
CA THR A 295 39.22 -13.90 -7.52
C THR A 295 37.97 -13.38 -6.84
N ALA A 296 36.78 -13.59 -7.41
CA ALA A 296 35.53 -13.29 -6.73
C ALA A 296 35.33 -14.27 -5.57
N VAL A 297 35.01 -13.79 -4.38
CA VAL A 297 34.82 -14.62 -3.18
C VAL A 297 33.37 -14.57 -2.72
N ASN A 298 32.68 -15.70 -2.84
CA ASN A 298 31.27 -15.85 -2.48
C ASN A 298 31.13 -16.79 -1.29
N VAL A 299 30.61 -16.31 -0.17
CA VAL A 299 30.37 -17.11 1.03
C VAL A 299 28.88 -17.20 1.34
N THR A 300 28.36 -18.42 1.40
CA THR A 300 26.99 -18.73 1.82
C THR A 300 27.02 -19.44 3.16
N ASN A 301 26.52 -18.78 4.20
CA ASN A 301 26.40 -19.32 5.54
C ASN A 301 24.94 -19.65 5.87
N GLY A 302 24.63 -20.94 5.96
CA GLY A 302 23.26 -21.41 6.19
C GLY A 302 22.76 -21.27 7.64
N SER A 303 23.67 -21.08 8.60
CA SER A 303 23.33 -20.87 10.02
C SER A 303 24.54 -20.32 10.77
N LEU A 304 24.54 -19.02 11.10
CA LEU A 304 25.68 -18.40 11.78
C LEU A 304 25.89 -18.93 13.20
N ALA A 305 24.81 -19.21 13.94
CA ALA A 305 24.81 -19.80 15.29
C ALA A 305 25.85 -19.21 16.27
N GLY A 306 26.02 -17.87 16.27
CA GLY A 306 27.02 -17.18 17.11
C GLY A 306 28.47 -17.21 16.60
N GLY A 307 28.73 -17.86 15.45
CA GLY A 307 30.03 -17.93 14.79
C GLY A 307 30.46 -16.63 14.10
N THR A 308 31.60 -16.69 13.40
CA THR A 308 32.14 -15.56 12.63
C THR A 308 32.38 -15.93 11.16
N VAL A 309 31.80 -15.16 10.24
CA VAL A 309 32.17 -15.18 8.83
C VAL A 309 33.22 -14.09 8.58
N SER A 310 34.42 -14.48 8.17
CA SER A 310 35.54 -13.59 7.87
C SER A 310 35.95 -13.75 6.40
N VAL A 311 35.86 -12.69 5.61
CA VAL A 311 36.27 -12.71 4.18
C VAL A 311 37.33 -11.65 3.93
N ASN A 312 38.43 -12.02 3.28
CA ASN A 312 39.56 -11.13 3.01
C ASN A 312 40.03 -11.22 1.55
N GLY A 313 40.46 -10.09 1.01
CA GLY A 313 40.87 -9.93 -0.39
C GLY A 313 39.68 -10.07 -1.34
N GLY A 314 39.93 -10.67 -2.50
CA GLY A 314 38.95 -10.87 -3.55
C GLY A 314 38.87 -9.73 -4.57
N SER A 315 38.39 -10.04 -5.78
CA SER A 315 37.93 -9.03 -6.74
C SER A 315 36.60 -8.46 -6.25
N ASP A 316 35.50 -9.18 -6.44
CA ASP A 316 34.22 -8.89 -5.78
C ASP A 316 33.99 -9.86 -4.61
N VAL A 317 33.36 -9.38 -3.54
CA VAL A 317 33.03 -10.19 -2.36
C VAL A 317 31.51 -10.20 -2.15
N THR A 318 30.94 -11.40 -2.06
CA THR A 318 29.54 -11.60 -1.68
C THR A 318 29.45 -12.47 -0.44
N VAL A 319 28.74 -12.01 0.59
CA VAL A 319 28.42 -12.80 1.79
C VAL A 319 26.92 -12.88 1.95
N THR A 320 26.38 -14.09 1.99
CA THR A 320 24.98 -14.36 2.32
C THR A 320 24.94 -15.19 3.58
N SER A 321 24.30 -14.70 4.63
CA SER A 321 24.21 -15.35 5.93
C SER A 321 22.75 -15.47 6.38
N ALA A 322 22.38 -16.64 6.88
CA ALA A 322 21.14 -16.85 7.63
C ALA A 322 21.48 -17.19 9.08
N ALA A 323 20.74 -16.66 10.04
CA ALA A 323 20.94 -16.93 11.45
C ALA A 323 19.59 -17.18 12.15
N ALA A 324 19.48 -18.29 12.87
CA ALA A 324 18.56 -18.35 14.02
C ALA A 324 19.15 -17.42 15.10
N ALA A 325 18.34 -16.52 15.64
CA ALA A 325 18.80 -15.37 16.42
C ALA A 325 19.61 -15.73 17.69
N VAL A 326 20.96 -15.75 17.58
CA VAL A 326 21.88 -15.92 18.73
C VAL A 326 23.24 -15.20 18.52
N GLY A 327 23.21 -13.94 18.03
CA GLY A 327 24.44 -13.16 17.81
C GLY A 327 25.37 -13.72 16.72
N GLY A 328 26.65 -13.32 16.77
CA GLY A 328 27.68 -13.66 15.77
C GLY A 328 28.23 -12.42 15.05
N SER A 329 29.18 -12.60 14.14
CA SER A 329 29.77 -11.50 13.38
C SER A 329 30.07 -11.85 11.92
N ILE A 330 29.91 -10.87 11.05
CA ILE A 330 30.36 -10.90 9.66
C ILE A 330 31.41 -9.81 9.50
N VAL A 331 32.63 -10.19 9.12
CA VAL A 331 33.78 -9.32 8.97
C VAL A 331 34.33 -9.44 7.56
N VAL A 332 34.32 -8.36 6.80
CA VAL A 332 34.87 -8.32 5.44
C VAL A 332 36.00 -7.32 5.38
N GLY A 333 37.14 -7.72 4.82
CA GLY A 333 38.23 -6.82 4.49
C GLY A 333 39.18 -6.46 5.62
N ALA A 334 39.09 -7.14 6.78
CA ALA A 334 39.89 -6.80 7.96
C ALA A 334 41.41 -6.96 7.75
N ALA A 335 41.83 -8.01 7.05
CA ALA A 335 43.25 -8.24 6.72
C ALA A 335 43.64 -7.68 5.35
N ALA A 336 42.73 -7.79 4.37
CA ALA A 336 42.90 -7.25 3.02
C ALA A 336 41.54 -6.89 2.45
N ALA A 337 41.37 -5.64 1.97
CA ALA A 337 40.13 -5.19 1.35
C ALA A 337 39.89 -5.88 -0.01
N ALA A 338 38.63 -5.97 -0.41
CA ALA A 338 38.26 -6.36 -1.76
C ALA A 338 38.71 -5.30 -2.78
N ALA A 339 39.16 -5.72 -3.96
CA ALA A 339 39.55 -4.80 -5.02
C ALA A 339 38.33 -4.15 -5.73
N GLY A 340 37.20 -4.83 -5.71
CA GLY A 340 35.93 -4.49 -6.36
C GLY A 340 34.80 -4.27 -5.34
N ALA A 341 33.59 -4.72 -5.67
CA ALA A 341 32.40 -4.49 -4.87
C ALA A 341 32.30 -5.46 -3.68
N VAL A 342 31.69 -4.99 -2.59
CA VAL A 342 31.35 -5.82 -1.42
C VAL A 342 29.84 -5.82 -1.23
N THR A 343 29.24 -7.01 -1.21
CA THR A 343 27.81 -7.21 -0.92
C THR A 343 27.65 -8.15 0.26
N VAL A 344 26.97 -7.71 1.30
CA VAL A 344 26.65 -8.53 2.48
C VAL A 344 25.14 -8.55 2.67
N THR A 345 24.55 -9.75 2.71
CA THR A 345 23.16 -9.97 3.09
C THR A 345 23.11 -10.87 4.30
N ASN A 346 22.55 -10.39 5.40
CA ASN A 346 22.30 -11.16 6.60
C ASN A 346 20.80 -11.22 6.86
N THR A 347 20.26 -12.41 7.11
CA THR A 347 18.86 -12.59 7.52
C THR A 347 18.84 -13.22 8.91
N THR A 348 18.31 -12.47 9.87
CA THR A 348 18.09 -12.94 11.24
C THR A 348 16.64 -13.33 11.41
N THR A 349 16.39 -14.59 11.72
CA THR A 349 15.04 -15.13 11.93
C THR A 349 14.83 -15.41 13.41
N VAL A 350 13.72 -14.92 13.95
CA VAL A 350 13.20 -15.36 15.25
C VAL A 350 12.42 -16.65 15.02
N ALA A 351 12.90 -17.74 15.62
CA ALA A 351 12.18 -18.99 15.79
C ALA A 351 11.99 -19.17 17.29
N ASP A 352 10.73 -19.33 17.72
CA ASP A 352 10.26 -19.48 19.10
C ASP A 352 11.34 -19.94 20.09
N VAL A 353 11.77 -19.01 20.94
CA VAL A 353 12.50 -19.34 22.17
C VAL A 353 11.46 -19.42 23.26
N ALA A 354 11.03 -20.63 23.62
CA ALA A 354 10.02 -20.86 24.64
C ALA A 354 10.28 -20.02 25.92
N GLY A 355 9.50 -18.95 26.11
CA GLY A 355 9.60 -18.03 27.25
C GLY A 355 9.46 -16.56 26.85
N ALA A 356 8.34 -15.93 27.22
CA ALA A 356 8.03 -14.55 26.88
C ALA A 356 9.12 -13.54 27.32
N GLY A 357 9.58 -12.70 26.38
CA GLY A 357 10.37 -11.49 26.69
C GLY A 357 11.86 -11.57 26.35
N THR A 358 12.28 -12.40 25.41
CA THR A 358 13.69 -12.50 25.05
C THR A 358 14.13 -11.32 24.17
N ALA A 359 15.21 -10.66 24.59
CA ALA A 359 15.89 -9.65 23.78
C ALA A 359 16.91 -10.36 22.89
N LEU A 360 16.64 -10.39 21.59
CA LEU A 360 17.47 -11.03 20.59
C LEU A 360 18.25 -9.96 19.81
N THR A 361 19.48 -10.26 19.42
CA THR A 361 20.31 -9.35 18.62
C THR A 361 20.90 -10.10 17.43
N GLY A 362 20.75 -9.51 16.23
CA GLY A 362 21.34 -10.02 14.99
C GLY A 362 22.87 -9.89 14.96
N ALA A 363 23.48 -10.44 13.92
CA ALA A 363 24.93 -10.45 13.75
C ALA A 363 25.51 -9.03 13.56
N ALA A 364 26.64 -8.74 14.20
CA ALA A 364 27.38 -7.50 13.94
C ALA A 364 28.14 -7.61 12.60
N ILE A 365 27.99 -6.61 11.73
CA ILE A 365 28.59 -6.58 10.40
C ILE A 365 29.68 -5.50 10.37
N THR A 366 30.89 -5.85 10.00
CA THR A 366 32.01 -4.93 9.81
C THR A 366 32.60 -5.11 8.41
N VAL A 367 32.64 -4.04 7.62
CA VAL A 367 33.22 -4.02 6.27
C VAL A 367 34.33 -2.98 6.21
N THR A 368 35.52 -3.38 5.74
CA THR A 368 36.66 -2.49 5.52
C THR A 368 37.09 -2.54 4.05
N GLY A 369 36.94 -1.42 3.34
CA GLY A 369 37.33 -1.26 1.94
C GLY A 369 36.40 -1.95 0.92
N GLY A 370 36.75 -1.77 -0.36
CA GLY A 370 35.91 -2.10 -1.51
C GLY A 370 35.43 -0.85 -2.27
N LYS A 371 35.27 -0.96 -3.59
CA LYS A 371 34.88 0.15 -4.47
C LYS A 371 33.46 0.68 -4.19
N SER A 372 32.52 -0.26 -4.02
CA SER A 372 31.14 -0.01 -3.63
C SER A 372 30.71 -1.04 -2.60
N ILE A 373 30.06 -0.60 -1.52
CA ILE A 373 29.69 -1.46 -0.40
C ILE A 373 28.18 -1.46 -0.25
N SER A 374 27.56 -2.65 -0.22
CA SER A 374 26.13 -2.83 0.06
C SER A 374 25.96 -3.81 1.21
N VAL A 375 25.28 -3.39 2.27
CA VAL A 375 24.96 -4.22 3.44
C VAL A 375 23.45 -4.25 3.63
N THR A 376 22.86 -5.43 3.61
CA THR A 376 21.44 -5.65 3.91
C THR A 376 21.34 -6.54 5.13
N SER A 377 20.64 -6.09 6.17
CA SER A 377 20.37 -6.86 7.38
C SER A 377 18.87 -6.99 7.63
N ASN A 378 18.33 -8.15 7.30
CA ASN A 378 16.92 -8.47 7.45
C ASN A 378 16.62 -9.02 8.85
N ALA A 379 15.48 -8.61 9.40
CA ALA A 379 14.88 -9.16 10.60
C ALA A 379 13.53 -9.78 10.23
N VAL A 380 13.33 -11.06 10.55
CA VAL A 380 12.12 -11.81 10.22
C VAL A 380 11.54 -12.43 11.49
N SER A 381 10.28 -12.08 11.79
CA SER A 381 9.45 -12.77 12.80
C SER A 381 8.54 -13.75 12.05
N THR A 382 8.57 -15.03 12.44
CA THR A 382 7.93 -16.12 11.68
C THR A 382 6.77 -16.80 12.40
N SER A 383 6.51 -16.43 13.65
CA SER A 383 5.50 -17.08 14.49
C SER A 383 4.52 -16.08 15.12
N SER A 384 3.27 -16.49 15.28
CA SER A 384 2.25 -15.69 15.97
C SER A 384 2.41 -15.68 17.50
N ASP A 385 3.30 -16.52 18.06
CA ASP A 385 3.56 -16.60 19.51
C ASP A 385 4.71 -15.68 19.96
N ASP A 386 5.28 -14.90 19.03
CA ASP A 386 6.38 -13.96 19.30
C ASP A 386 5.90 -12.69 20.08
N ALA A 387 4.70 -12.71 20.67
CA ALA A 387 3.99 -11.55 21.26
C ALA A 387 4.66 -10.95 22.53
N GLY A 388 5.88 -11.38 22.87
CA GLY A 388 6.71 -10.83 23.94
C GLY A 388 8.11 -10.39 23.52
N ASP A 389 8.59 -10.78 22.34
CA ASP A 389 10.01 -10.67 22.00
C ASP A 389 10.39 -9.34 21.33
N THR A 390 11.68 -9.02 21.39
CA THR A 390 12.27 -7.88 20.69
C THR A 390 13.50 -8.34 19.93
N LEU A 391 13.47 -8.21 18.60
CA LEU A 391 14.62 -8.45 17.75
C LEU A 391 15.30 -7.13 17.41
N THR A 392 16.54 -6.98 17.90
CA THR A 392 17.41 -5.86 17.55
C THR A 392 18.30 -6.26 16.37
N VAL A 393 18.29 -5.48 15.30
CA VAL A 393 19.22 -5.65 14.18
C VAL A 393 20.66 -5.41 14.68
N GLY A 394 21.60 -6.23 14.24
CA GLY A 394 23.00 -6.10 14.67
C GLY A 394 23.65 -4.81 14.20
N THR A 395 24.70 -4.36 14.89
CA THR A 395 25.45 -3.15 14.52
C THR A 395 26.14 -3.32 13.17
N ILE A 396 26.11 -2.28 12.33
CA ILE A 396 26.75 -2.24 11.02
C ILE A 396 27.83 -1.15 11.03
N ILE A 397 29.08 -1.54 10.75
CA ILE A 397 30.23 -0.65 10.65
C ILE A 397 30.85 -0.80 9.27
N VAL A 398 30.93 0.31 8.53
CA VAL A 398 31.59 0.39 7.22
C VAL A 398 32.71 1.41 7.30
N THR A 399 33.93 0.95 7.07
CA THR A 399 35.11 1.82 6.91
C THR A 399 35.57 1.74 5.46
N GLY A 400 35.48 2.86 4.73
CA GLY A 400 35.96 2.92 3.34
C GLY A 400 37.48 2.74 3.24
N ASP A 401 37.95 2.40 2.05
CA ASP A 401 39.36 2.50 1.66
C ASP A 401 39.56 3.68 0.69
N ALA A 402 40.70 3.72 -0.03
CA ALA A 402 40.98 4.79 -0.99
C ALA A 402 40.17 4.71 -2.30
N ASN A 403 39.40 3.64 -2.49
CA ASN A 403 38.60 3.37 -3.69
C ASN A 403 37.09 3.37 -3.39
N THR A 404 36.69 3.36 -2.11
CA THR A 404 35.27 3.37 -1.72
C THR A 404 34.62 4.69 -2.09
N THR A 405 33.63 4.64 -2.97
CA THR A 405 32.88 5.84 -3.44
C THR A 405 31.42 5.83 -2.99
N THR A 406 30.82 4.64 -2.87
CA THR A 406 29.40 4.48 -2.53
C THR A 406 29.20 3.45 -1.44
N VAL A 407 28.35 3.78 -0.46
CA VAL A 407 27.93 2.86 0.61
C VAL A 407 26.40 2.81 0.66
N SER A 408 25.83 1.62 0.70
CA SER A 408 24.40 1.40 0.92
C SER A 408 24.20 0.47 2.10
N VAL A 409 23.36 0.86 3.05
CA VAL A 409 22.96 0.05 4.20
C VAL A 409 21.44 -0.02 4.23
N SER A 410 20.88 -1.22 4.37
CA SER A 410 19.45 -1.43 4.52
C SER A 410 19.18 -2.38 5.67
N GLU A 411 18.28 -1.98 6.55
CA GLU A 411 17.75 -2.80 7.63
C GLU A 411 16.23 -2.95 7.48
N THR A 412 15.68 -4.06 7.97
CA THR A 412 14.23 -4.14 8.16
C THR A 412 13.77 -3.00 9.07
N ALA A 413 12.77 -2.23 8.62
CA ALA A 413 12.27 -1.08 9.36
C ALA A 413 11.77 -1.45 10.77
N ALA A 414 12.09 -0.60 11.76
CA ALA A 414 11.57 -0.76 13.11
C ALA A 414 10.04 -0.86 13.12
N ALA A 415 9.54 -1.81 13.91
CA ALA A 415 8.12 -2.10 14.04
C ALA A 415 7.76 -2.25 15.52
N ALA A 416 6.65 -1.63 15.92
CA ALA A 416 6.10 -1.86 17.25
C ALA A 416 5.58 -3.29 17.37
N ARG A 417 5.65 -3.84 18.58
CA ARG A 417 5.10 -5.15 18.90
C ARG A 417 3.61 -5.23 18.56
N THR A 418 3.18 -6.34 17.99
CA THR A 418 1.76 -6.66 17.79
C THR A 418 1.39 -7.94 18.55
N THR A 419 0.12 -8.35 18.48
CA THR A 419 -0.33 -9.62 19.05
C THR A 419 0.19 -10.85 18.30
N SER A 420 0.81 -10.67 17.12
CA SER A 420 1.25 -11.75 16.23
C SER A 420 2.67 -11.56 15.67
N SER A 421 3.45 -10.61 16.19
CA SER A 421 4.81 -10.32 15.72
C SER A 421 5.66 -9.64 16.79
N ALA A 422 6.94 -10.01 16.85
CA ALA A 422 7.94 -9.39 17.72
C ALA A 422 8.15 -7.89 17.39
N ALA A 423 8.62 -7.12 18.37
CA ALA A 423 9.14 -5.77 18.08
C ALA A 423 10.45 -5.86 17.29
N ILE A 424 10.62 -4.99 16.30
CA ILE A 424 11.87 -4.83 15.56
C ILE A 424 12.52 -3.50 15.95
N VAL A 425 13.79 -3.56 16.36
CA VAL A 425 14.61 -2.40 16.69
C VAL A 425 15.78 -2.33 15.73
N ASN A 426 15.99 -1.18 15.09
CA ASN A 426 17.12 -0.97 14.17
C ASN A 426 18.46 -0.90 14.89
N GLY A 427 19.50 -1.42 14.23
CA GLY A 427 20.88 -1.46 14.68
C GLY A 427 21.61 -0.16 14.40
N VAL A 428 22.72 0.08 15.10
CA VAL A 428 23.54 1.27 14.85
C VAL A 428 24.27 1.12 13.52
N VAL A 429 24.18 2.15 12.67
CA VAL A 429 24.89 2.22 11.38
C VAL A 429 26.00 3.26 11.47
N THR A 430 27.25 2.84 11.28
CA THR A 430 28.42 3.73 11.22
C THR A 430 29.09 3.61 9.86
N VAL A 431 29.17 4.72 9.12
CA VAL A 431 29.90 4.82 7.86
C VAL A 431 31.00 5.84 8.02
N ALA A 432 32.26 5.42 7.89
CA ALA A 432 33.42 6.30 7.98
C ALA A 432 34.30 6.14 6.74
N ASP A 433 34.68 7.27 6.16
CA ASP A 433 35.70 7.31 5.12
C ASP A 433 37.10 7.04 5.72
N LYS A 434 37.99 6.43 4.93
CA LYS A 434 39.39 6.18 5.34
C LYS A 434 40.07 7.42 5.88
N ASN A 435 39.82 8.56 5.24
CA ASN A 435 40.46 9.84 5.51
C ASN A 435 39.57 10.76 6.37
N ALA A 436 38.49 10.26 6.97
CA ALA A 436 37.57 11.05 7.78
C ALA A 436 38.25 11.86 8.90
N ALA A 437 39.31 11.33 9.51
CA ALA A 437 40.09 12.02 10.55
C ALA A 437 41.29 12.83 10.01
N SER A 438 41.52 12.84 8.69
CA SER A 438 42.66 13.52 8.08
C SER A 438 42.42 15.01 7.92
N ALA A 439 43.38 15.82 8.33
CA ALA A 439 43.37 17.27 8.12
C ALA A 439 43.78 17.69 6.70
N THR A 440 44.28 16.75 5.88
CA THR A 440 44.90 17.04 4.57
C THR A 440 44.53 16.07 3.46
N ALA A 441 44.25 14.80 3.76
CA ALA A 441 43.89 13.82 2.74
C ALA A 441 42.40 13.93 2.41
N ALA A 442 42.07 13.95 1.12
CA ALA A 442 40.69 13.99 0.67
C ALA A 442 39.97 12.66 0.94
N SER A 443 38.71 12.74 1.36
CA SER A 443 37.82 11.58 1.41
C SER A 443 37.38 11.14 0.02
N THR A 444 36.85 9.92 -0.08
CA THR A 444 36.42 9.30 -1.35
C THR A 444 34.96 8.89 -1.36
N ILE A 445 34.33 8.65 -0.19
CA ILE A 445 32.90 8.31 -0.12
C ILE A 445 32.06 9.54 -0.48
N THR A 446 31.46 9.53 -1.68
CA THR A 446 30.64 10.64 -2.21
C THR A 446 29.16 10.44 -1.99
N SER A 447 28.68 9.19 -1.93
CA SER A 447 27.26 8.87 -1.78
C SER A 447 27.02 7.80 -0.73
N VAL A 448 26.06 8.05 0.16
CA VAL A 448 25.60 7.08 1.16
C VAL A 448 24.09 6.92 1.07
N SER A 449 23.60 5.68 1.14
CA SER A 449 22.17 5.36 1.26
C SER A 449 21.94 4.56 2.54
N ILE A 450 21.00 4.97 3.37
CA ILE A 450 20.62 4.27 4.61
C ILE A 450 19.11 4.08 4.62
N ASP A 451 18.67 2.83 4.62
CA ASP A 451 17.27 2.44 4.78
C ASP A 451 17.07 1.88 6.19
N SER A 452 16.51 2.72 7.06
CA SER A 452 16.40 2.52 8.50
C SER A 452 17.73 2.48 9.28
N TYR A 453 17.71 2.98 10.51
CA TYR A 453 18.89 3.05 11.38
C TYR A 453 18.54 3.22 12.86
N GLY A 454 19.43 2.75 13.72
CA GLY A 454 19.36 2.83 15.18
C GLY A 454 19.99 4.11 15.76
N ALA A 455 19.80 4.29 17.07
CA ALA A 455 20.30 5.46 17.80
C ALA A 455 21.84 5.48 17.89
N GLY A 456 22.44 6.64 17.58
CA GLY A 456 23.91 6.80 17.57
C GLY A 456 24.55 6.49 16.22
N SER A 457 23.74 6.32 15.17
CA SER A 457 24.24 6.14 13.80
C SER A 457 25.01 7.38 13.31
N SER A 458 25.98 7.17 12.42
CA SER A 458 26.81 8.25 11.89
C SER A 458 27.31 8.00 10.47
N VAL A 459 27.53 9.09 9.74
CA VAL A 459 28.20 9.14 8.44
C VAL A 459 29.29 10.20 8.50
N ASN A 460 30.54 9.82 8.22
CA ASN A 460 31.67 10.74 8.28
C ASN A 460 32.52 10.66 7.00
N SER A 461 32.39 11.65 6.13
CA SER A 461 33.18 11.78 4.90
C SER A 461 33.23 13.24 4.44
N GLY A 462 34.43 13.75 4.17
CA GLY A 462 34.61 15.09 3.59
C GLY A 462 34.31 15.20 2.10
N ALA A 463 33.94 14.09 1.45
CA ALA A 463 33.55 14.05 0.05
C ALA A 463 32.04 13.82 -0.15
N LEU A 464 31.28 13.67 0.94
CA LEU A 464 29.86 13.34 0.89
C LEU A 464 29.05 14.50 0.27
N ASN A 465 28.49 14.26 -0.91
CA ASN A 465 27.63 15.21 -1.60
C ASN A 465 26.20 14.68 -1.78
N SER A 466 25.94 13.40 -1.52
CA SER A 466 24.63 12.77 -1.61
C SER A 466 24.39 11.82 -0.44
N LEU A 467 23.29 12.03 0.27
CA LEU A 467 22.78 11.16 1.33
C LEU A 467 21.33 10.80 1.02
N THR A 468 21.02 9.52 0.90
CA THR A 468 19.65 9.02 0.73
C THR A 468 19.20 8.32 2.00
N LEU A 469 18.03 8.70 2.53
CA LEU A 469 17.44 8.14 3.74
C LEU A 469 16.01 7.65 3.49
N SER A 470 15.68 6.46 3.99
CA SER A 470 14.34 5.87 3.96
C SER A 470 14.03 5.11 5.24
N GLY A 471 12.78 4.63 5.38
CA GLY A 471 12.38 3.75 6.47
C GLY A 471 12.28 4.45 7.82
N LYS A 472 12.86 3.86 8.87
CA LYS A 472 12.73 4.35 10.26
C LYS A 472 14.07 4.76 10.86
N GLY A 473 14.14 5.98 11.40
CA GLY A 473 15.31 6.47 12.13
C GLY A 473 15.04 6.56 13.64
N ALA A 474 15.73 5.74 14.42
CA ALA A 474 15.74 5.85 15.88
C ALA A 474 16.90 6.74 16.34
N GLY A 475 16.66 7.63 17.31
CA GLY A 475 17.70 8.51 17.85
C GLY A 475 18.35 9.44 16.82
N THR A 476 19.54 9.93 17.12
CA THR A 476 20.24 10.92 16.30
C THR A 476 21.15 10.27 15.27
N LEU A 477 21.03 10.68 13.99
CA LEU A 477 22.01 10.42 12.93
C LEU A 477 22.97 11.61 12.80
N SER A 478 24.27 11.39 12.99
CA SER A 478 25.28 12.44 12.84
C SER A 478 25.98 12.36 11.49
N VAL A 479 25.97 13.45 10.73
CA VAL A 479 26.61 13.55 9.41
C VAL A 479 27.72 14.60 9.47
N THR A 480 28.98 14.17 9.46
CA THR A 480 30.15 15.06 9.53
C THR A 480 30.93 15.08 8.22
N ALA A 481 31.56 16.22 7.91
CA ALA A 481 32.29 16.46 6.66
C ALA A 481 33.80 16.13 6.77
N GLY A 482 34.16 15.13 7.58
CA GLY A 482 35.56 14.81 7.87
C GLY A 482 36.26 15.87 8.73
N ALA A 483 37.59 15.87 8.72
CA ALA A 483 38.44 16.78 9.49
C ALA A 483 39.27 17.73 8.61
N LEU A 484 38.93 17.83 7.32
CA LEU A 484 39.69 18.61 6.35
C LEU A 484 39.61 20.10 6.70
N THR A 485 40.76 20.77 6.78
CA THR A 485 40.83 22.19 7.19
C THR A 485 40.16 23.16 6.23
N THR A 486 39.94 22.75 4.98
CA THR A 486 39.19 23.50 3.97
C THR A 486 38.21 22.54 3.31
N PRO A 487 36.90 22.67 3.57
CA PRO A 487 35.90 21.78 3.00
C PRO A 487 35.92 21.82 1.48
N THR A 488 35.90 20.66 0.84
CA THR A 488 35.80 20.53 -0.63
C THR A 488 34.36 20.39 -1.10
N VAL A 489 33.46 19.96 -0.22
CA VAL A 489 32.01 19.85 -0.45
C VAL A 489 31.29 20.73 0.55
N ASN A 490 30.45 21.63 0.05
CA ASN A 490 29.65 22.56 0.86
C ASN A 490 28.15 22.49 0.51
N THR A 491 27.78 21.59 -0.40
CA THR A 491 26.41 21.35 -0.86
C THR A 491 26.09 19.87 -0.67
N LEU A 492 25.05 19.57 0.11
CA LEU A 492 24.58 18.21 0.33
C LEU A 492 23.21 18.02 -0.34
N ALA A 493 23.09 16.97 -1.16
CA ALA A 493 21.80 16.45 -1.58
C ALA A 493 21.29 15.43 -0.55
N LEU A 494 20.19 15.75 0.13
CA LEU A 494 19.52 14.88 1.11
C LEU A 494 18.21 14.35 0.52
N ASN A 495 18.22 13.12 0.01
CA ASN A 495 17.07 12.49 -0.62
C ASN A 495 16.27 11.70 0.43
N LEU A 496 15.02 12.09 0.68
CA LEU A 496 14.13 11.46 1.66
C LEU A 496 13.08 10.62 0.93
N LYS A 497 13.00 9.33 1.27
CA LYS A 497 12.15 8.32 0.61
C LYS A 497 11.26 7.59 1.61
N GLY A 498 10.22 8.25 2.11
CA GLY A 498 9.36 7.69 3.16
C GLY A 498 10.04 7.58 4.53
N LEU A 499 10.99 8.46 4.84
CA LEU A 499 11.71 8.45 6.11
C LEU A 499 10.79 8.93 7.25
N SER A 500 10.77 8.22 8.37
CA SER A 500 10.14 8.69 9.60
C SER A 500 11.13 8.54 10.76
N THR A 501 11.51 9.67 11.36
CA THR A 501 12.48 9.70 12.46
C THR A 501 11.80 10.08 13.77
N ALA A 502 12.18 9.40 14.85
CA ALA A 502 11.82 9.80 16.21
C ALA A 502 12.89 10.69 16.86
N GLY A 503 14.14 10.60 16.40
CA GLY A 503 15.24 11.46 16.83
C GLY A 503 15.70 12.44 15.75
N GLY A 504 16.90 13.00 15.92
CA GLY A 504 17.40 14.08 15.06
C GLY A 504 18.31 13.62 13.90
N ILE A 505 18.54 14.52 12.96
CA ILE A 505 19.66 14.47 12.01
C ILE A 505 20.52 15.71 12.29
N THR A 506 21.81 15.52 12.51
CA THR A 506 22.77 16.63 12.66
C THR A 506 23.69 16.65 11.45
N LEU A 507 23.86 17.83 10.85
CA LEU A 507 24.77 18.05 9.73
C LEU A 507 25.91 18.96 10.17
N ASP A 508 27.09 18.71 9.62
CA ASP A 508 28.28 19.54 9.78
C ASP A 508 28.02 21.01 9.39
N SER A 509 28.74 21.93 10.05
CA SER A 509 28.73 23.35 9.69
C SER A 509 29.36 23.65 8.33
N ASP A 510 30.11 22.70 7.77
CA ASP A 510 30.72 22.86 6.44
C ASP A 510 29.69 22.87 5.30
N TYR A 511 28.50 22.29 5.51
CA TYR A 511 27.41 22.36 4.55
C TYR A 511 26.72 23.72 4.61
N THR A 512 26.89 24.51 3.55
CA THR A 512 26.30 25.85 3.41
C THR A 512 25.03 25.85 2.58
N THR A 513 24.85 24.86 1.70
CA THR A 513 23.64 24.64 0.90
C THR A 513 23.12 23.22 1.14
N LEU A 514 21.82 23.09 1.43
CA LEU A 514 21.16 21.80 1.60
C LEU A 514 20.03 21.66 0.56
N ASN A 515 20.10 20.61 -0.25
CA ASN A 515 19.09 20.28 -1.25
C ASN A 515 18.33 19.04 -0.79
N ILE A 516 17.11 19.21 -0.27
CA ILE A 516 16.25 18.11 0.15
C ILE A 516 15.33 17.71 -1.00
N THR A 517 15.19 16.40 -1.26
CA THR A 517 14.21 15.89 -2.23
C THR A 517 13.31 14.85 -1.55
N GLY A 518 12.02 15.14 -1.41
CA GLY A 518 11.01 14.19 -0.92
C GLY A 518 10.41 13.37 -2.07
N SER A 519 10.57 12.05 -2.04
CA SER A 519 10.04 11.16 -3.10
C SER A 519 9.52 9.86 -2.53
N THR A 520 8.84 9.05 -3.35
CA THR A 520 8.24 7.73 -3.06
C THR A 520 7.13 7.73 -2.00
N ALA A 521 7.37 8.24 -0.80
CA ALA A 521 6.39 8.44 0.27
C ALA A 521 6.74 9.68 1.12
N SER A 522 5.75 10.22 1.82
CA SER A 522 5.94 11.39 2.69
C SER A 522 6.98 11.13 3.77
N SER A 523 7.83 12.11 4.04
CA SER A 523 8.94 11.99 4.99
C SER A 523 8.82 12.98 6.14
N SER A 524 9.12 12.53 7.36
CA SER A 524 9.09 13.34 8.57
C SER A 524 10.41 13.22 9.36
N VAL A 525 11.09 14.36 9.50
CA VAL A 525 12.32 14.52 10.26
C VAL A 525 12.01 15.32 11.54
N ALA A 526 12.00 14.66 12.69
CA ALA A 526 11.59 15.26 13.96
C ALA A 526 12.51 16.42 14.36
N THR A 527 13.81 16.31 14.12
CA THR A 527 14.75 17.43 14.28
C THR A 527 15.83 17.37 13.21
N LEU A 528 16.08 18.47 12.49
CA LEU A 528 17.18 18.62 11.54
C LEU A 528 18.05 19.81 11.95
N THR A 529 19.21 19.54 12.52
CA THR A 529 20.16 20.56 12.95
C THR A 529 21.25 20.73 11.90
N ALA A 530 21.31 21.89 11.24
CA ALA A 530 22.28 22.18 10.19
C ALA A 530 22.73 23.64 10.28
N ASN A 531 23.56 23.95 11.26
CA ASN A 531 23.88 25.34 11.62
C ASN A 531 24.70 26.10 10.57
N GLY A 532 25.43 25.41 9.69
CA GLY A 532 26.17 26.04 8.58
C GLY A 532 25.31 26.42 7.38
N VAL A 533 24.09 25.88 7.28
CA VAL A 533 23.25 26.03 6.09
C VAL A 533 22.72 27.45 6.00
N THR A 534 23.05 28.10 4.88
CA THR A 534 22.57 29.45 4.51
C THR A 534 21.42 29.39 3.52
N LYS A 535 21.37 28.33 2.69
CA LYS A 535 20.32 28.09 1.69
C LYS A 535 19.76 26.68 1.78
N LEU A 536 18.44 26.57 1.93
CA LEU A 536 17.69 25.32 1.96
C LEU A 536 16.78 25.24 0.74
N ASN A 537 17.03 24.28 -0.15
CA ASN A 537 16.14 23.98 -1.27
C ASN A 537 15.38 22.69 -0.95
N ILE A 538 14.06 22.65 -1.16
CA ILE A 538 13.22 21.48 -0.91
C ILE A 538 12.38 21.16 -2.15
N ALA A 539 12.62 20.03 -2.78
CA ALA A 539 11.99 19.60 -4.02
C ALA A 539 11.32 18.23 -3.87
N GLY A 540 10.74 17.72 -4.96
CA GLY A 540 10.18 16.37 -5.05
C GLY A 540 8.64 16.34 -5.12
N ASP A 541 8.08 15.13 -5.04
CA ASP A 541 6.67 14.84 -5.32
C ASP A 541 5.92 14.27 -4.10
N LYS A 542 6.56 14.24 -2.93
CA LYS A 542 5.99 13.76 -1.66
C LYS A 542 6.28 14.74 -0.55
N ALA A 543 5.33 14.88 0.37
CA ALA A 543 5.37 15.87 1.42
C ALA A 543 6.58 15.66 2.34
N VAL A 544 7.18 16.75 2.79
CA VAL A 544 8.34 16.74 3.68
C VAL A 544 8.04 17.57 4.92
N THR A 545 8.13 16.96 6.10
CA THR A 545 7.98 17.63 7.40
C THR A 545 9.33 17.69 8.12
N LEU A 546 9.76 18.87 8.54
CA LEU A 546 11.07 19.10 9.20
C LEU A 546 10.90 19.88 10.50
N GLY A 547 11.50 19.39 11.59
CA GLY A 547 11.82 20.18 12.78
C GLY A 547 13.19 20.85 12.65
N GLN A 548 13.30 21.87 11.82
CA GLN A 548 14.57 22.46 11.39
C GLN A 548 15.19 23.42 12.43
N THR A 549 16.51 23.31 12.65
CA THR A 549 17.32 24.22 13.47
C THR A 549 18.57 24.62 12.68
N MET A 550 18.56 25.83 12.12
CA MET A 550 19.59 26.30 11.19
C MET A 550 19.93 27.78 11.45
N SER A 551 20.90 28.04 12.32
CA SER A 551 21.21 29.41 12.78
C SER A 551 21.72 30.37 11.69
N ALA A 552 22.36 29.86 10.62
CA ALA A 552 22.84 30.67 9.50
C ALA A 552 21.84 30.82 8.34
N LEU A 553 20.62 30.26 8.46
CA LEU A 553 19.68 30.15 7.35
C LEU A 553 19.17 31.52 6.88
N ALA A 554 19.50 31.87 5.65
CA ALA A 554 19.10 33.12 5.01
C ALA A 554 17.94 32.94 4.02
N GLU A 555 17.84 31.78 3.36
CA GLU A 555 16.88 31.54 2.29
C GLU A 555 16.36 30.09 2.29
N VAL A 556 15.05 29.95 2.15
CA VAL A 556 14.36 28.69 1.87
C VAL A 556 13.64 28.80 0.53
N VAL A 557 13.85 27.82 -0.35
CA VAL A 557 13.16 27.71 -1.64
C VAL A 557 12.50 26.34 -1.73
N VAL A 558 11.18 26.31 -1.92
CA VAL A 558 10.41 25.08 -2.07
C VAL A 558 9.93 24.97 -3.51
N THR A 559 10.20 23.82 -4.12
CA THR A 559 9.63 23.40 -5.41
C THR A 559 8.99 22.01 -5.30
N ASN A 560 8.72 21.56 -4.07
CA ASN A 560 8.05 20.30 -3.81
C ASN A 560 6.57 20.43 -4.19
N SER A 561 6.05 19.50 -5.00
CA SER A 561 4.67 19.59 -5.51
C SER A 561 3.62 19.08 -4.53
N ALA A 562 4.01 18.40 -3.45
CA ALA A 562 3.12 17.92 -2.40
C ALA A 562 3.10 18.84 -1.16
N GLY A 563 4.05 19.77 -1.07
CA GLY A 563 4.16 20.75 0.01
C GLY A 563 5.17 20.36 1.10
N VAL A 564 5.54 21.35 1.90
CA VAL A 564 6.53 21.24 2.98
C VAL A 564 5.96 21.75 4.29
N THR A 565 6.16 21.03 5.38
CA THR A 565 5.92 21.55 6.73
C THR A 565 7.24 21.84 7.45
N LEU A 566 7.44 23.11 7.79
CA LEU A 566 8.55 23.60 8.60
C LEU A 566 8.05 23.90 10.02
N SER A 567 8.30 22.97 10.93
CA SER A 567 7.71 22.95 12.28
C SER A 567 8.26 24.03 13.21
N ASN A 568 9.52 24.44 13.02
CA ASN A 568 10.13 25.50 13.81
C ASN A 568 9.99 26.86 13.12
N ALA A 569 10.04 27.94 13.91
CA ALA A 569 9.94 29.30 13.39
C ALA A 569 11.14 29.68 12.52
N LEU A 570 10.86 30.36 11.41
CA LEU A 570 11.89 30.95 10.54
C LEU A 570 12.60 32.11 11.24
N GLY A 571 13.89 32.26 10.98
CA GLY A 571 14.68 33.38 11.48
C GLY A 571 14.15 34.72 10.98
N ALA A 572 14.44 35.80 11.72
CA ALA A 572 13.86 37.12 11.47
C ALA A 572 14.11 37.64 10.03
N ALA A 573 15.27 37.38 9.46
CA ALA A 573 15.64 37.80 8.10
C ALA A 573 15.58 36.67 7.06
N THR A 574 15.13 35.48 7.45
CA THR A 574 15.10 34.30 6.56
C THR A 574 13.99 34.48 5.53
N LYS A 575 14.35 34.50 4.25
CA LYS A 575 13.38 34.51 3.14
C LYS A 575 12.79 33.13 2.95
N PHE A 576 11.53 33.09 2.53
CA PHE A 576 10.86 31.87 2.13
C PHE A 576 10.15 32.10 0.80
N THR A 577 10.36 31.19 -0.14
CA THR A 577 9.68 31.14 -1.43
C THR A 577 9.13 29.74 -1.60
N GLY A 578 7.81 29.60 -1.48
CA GLY A 578 7.11 28.33 -1.56
C GLY A 578 6.76 27.91 -3.00
N GLY A 579 6.19 26.71 -3.10
CA GLY A 579 5.99 25.97 -4.34
C GLY A 579 4.56 25.99 -4.86
N ALA A 580 4.10 24.85 -5.38
CA ALA A 580 2.71 24.63 -5.82
C ALA A 580 1.94 23.65 -4.91
N GLY A 581 2.60 23.14 -3.86
CA GLY A 581 2.04 22.21 -2.89
C GLY A 581 1.80 22.92 -1.56
N ALA A 582 0.96 22.34 -0.71
CA ALA A 582 0.55 22.94 0.57
C ALA A 582 1.73 23.13 1.55
N ASP A 583 2.25 24.34 1.63
CA ASP A 583 3.39 24.70 2.44
C ASP A 583 2.94 25.25 3.80
N THR A 584 3.51 24.72 4.90
CA THR A 584 3.24 25.18 6.27
C THR A 584 4.50 25.73 6.91
N ILE A 585 4.46 27.00 7.34
CA ILE A 585 5.58 27.68 8.00
C ILE A 585 5.15 28.37 9.29
N THR A 586 6.11 28.63 10.18
CA THR A 586 5.93 29.50 11.34
C THR A 586 6.83 30.71 11.23
N LEU A 587 6.26 31.91 11.35
CA LEU A 587 7.03 33.16 11.40
C LEU A 587 7.54 33.38 12.81
N SER A 588 8.75 33.91 12.97
CA SER A 588 9.22 34.41 14.27
C SER A 588 8.56 35.74 14.64
N ASN A 589 8.57 36.07 15.93
CA ASN A 589 7.95 37.28 16.48
C ASN A 589 8.60 38.60 16.02
N ALA A 590 9.71 38.52 15.30
CA ALA A 590 10.50 39.65 14.82
C ALA A 590 10.79 39.53 13.31
N PHE A 591 9.97 38.80 12.55
CA PHE A 591 10.21 38.61 11.13
C PHE A 591 10.24 39.94 10.34
N THR A 592 11.14 40.04 9.39
CA THR A 592 11.42 41.23 8.57
C THR A 592 11.54 40.93 7.09
N ALA A 593 11.56 39.64 6.72
CA ALA A 593 11.67 39.20 5.34
C ALA A 593 10.35 39.32 4.57
N ALA A 594 10.46 39.38 3.25
CA ALA A 594 9.35 39.11 2.35
C ALA A 594 9.21 37.59 2.18
N ILE A 595 8.02 37.09 2.49
CA ILE A 595 7.63 35.69 2.41
C ILE A 595 6.64 35.54 1.25
N ALA A 596 6.85 34.56 0.39
CA ALA A 596 5.90 34.14 -0.63
C ALA A 596 5.66 32.64 -0.47
N THR A 597 4.43 32.16 -0.31
CA THR A 597 4.16 30.72 -0.15
C THR A 597 3.81 30.04 -1.48
N GLY A 598 3.33 30.79 -2.47
CA GLY A 598 3.28 30.31 -3.85
C GLY A 598 1.86 29.91 -4.26
N ALA A 599 1.68 28.71 -4.78
CA ALA A 599 0.36 28.16 -5.06
C ALA A 599 0.11 26.92 -4.22
N GLY A 600 -1.16 26.54 -4.04
CA GLY A 600 -1.55 25.47 -3.12
C GLY A 600 -2.21 26.03 -1.88
N ASP A 601 -2.74 25.16 -1.01
CA ASP A 601 -3.42 25.60 0.21
C ASP A 601 -2.39 25.73 1.34
N ASP A 602 -1.80 26.90 1.48
CA ASP A 602 -0.68 27.15 2.38
C ASP A 602 -1.12 27.54 3.80
N VAL A 603 -0.25 27.33 4.79
CA VAL A 603 -0.51 27.65 6.19
C VAL A 603 0.63 28.48 6.78
N VAL A 604 0.33 29.72 7.15
CA VAL A 604 1.29 30.63 7.79
C VAL A 604 0.91 30.83 9.25
N LYS A 605 1.71 30.28 10.17
CA LYS A 605 1.55 30.50 11.61
C LYS A 605 2.23 31.79 12.03
N TYR A 606 1.42 32.74 12.50
CA TYR A 606 1.85 34.08 12.89
C TYR A 606 2.14 34.16 14.40
N SER A 607 3.32 34.67 14.78
CA SER A 607 3.73 34.78 16.19
C SER A 607 3.95 36.22 16.70
N GLY A 608 3.67 37.26 15.89
CA GLY A 608 3.80 38.70 16.22
C GLY A 608 4.96 39.39 15.48
N ALA A 609 5.20 40.71 15.55
CA ALA A 609 4.32 41.85 15.81
C ALA A 609 4.05 42.59 14.48
N ALA A 610 2.84 43.10 14.30
CA ALA A 610 2.48 43.94 13.18
C ALA A 610 3.26 45.25 13.32
N SER A 611 4.35 45.41 12.54
CA SER A 611 5.15 46.65 12.30
C SER A 611 6.65 46.41 12.03
N THR A 612 7.17 45.17 12.02
CA THR A 612 8.62 44.91 11.91
C THR A 612 9.22 45.04 10.49
N GLY A 613 8.41 45.34 9.47
CA GLY A 613 8.87 45.60 8.10
C GLY A 613 8.88 44.39 7.16
N GLY A 614 8.45 43.21 7.61
CA GLY A 614 8.24 42.03 6.76
C GLY A 614 6.87 41.98 6.09
N SER A 615 6.73 41.14 5.06
CA SER A 615 5.50 40.94 4.28
C SER A 615 5.24 39.46 4.00
N VAL A 616 3.99 39.09 3.78
CA VAL A 616 3.59 37.74 3.35
C VAL A 616 2.63 37.85 2.16
N ASP A 617 2.97 37.17 1.09
CA ASP A 617 2.09 36.91 -0.05
C ASP A 617 1.77 35.42 -0.06
N ALA A 618 0.54 35.06 0.30
CA ALA A 618 0.14 33.65 0.32
C ALA A 618 -0.07 33.09 -1.09
N GLY A 619 -0.27 33.97 -2.08
CA GLY A 619 -0.35 33.60 -3.48
C GLY A 619 -1.71 33.02 -3.87
N ALA A 620 -1.73 31.82 -4.46
CA ALA A 620 -2.93 31.25 -5.07
C ALA A 620 -3.33 29.91 -4.45
N GLY A 621 -4.48 29.88 -3.78
CA GLY A 621 -5.02 28.68 -3.16
C GLY A 621 -6.11 29.06 -2.19
N ASN A 622 -6.44 28.19 -1.25
CA ASN A 622 -7.21 28.54 -0.07
C ASN A 622 -6.27 28.63 1.14
N ASP A 623 -5.63 29.78 1.27
CA ASP A 623 -4.52 29.96 2.19
C ASP A 623 -4.98 30.34 3.60
N THR A 624 -4.29 29.79 4.59
CA THR A 624 -4.63 29.94 6.01
C THR A 624 -3.59 30.74 6.77
N ILE A 625 -4.04 31.78 7.47
CA ILE A 625 -3.24 32.45 8.49
C ILE A 625 -3.66 31.99 9.88
N VAL A 626 -2.71 31.47 10.66
CA VAL A 626 -2.97 30.99 12.03
C VAL A 626 -2.53 32.04 13.04
N MET A 627 -3.44 32.46 13.92
CA MET A 627 -3.21 33.48 14.95
C MET A 627 -3.85 33.10 16.29
N SER A 628 -3.43 33.74 17.38
CA SER A 628 -4.28 33.85 18.57
C SER A 628 -5.35 34.93 18.38
N ALA A 629 -6.43 34.88 19.16
CA ALA A 629 -7.49 35.89 19.09
C ALA A 629 -6.96 37.31 19.32
N ALA A 630 -6.04 37.50 20.27
CA ALA A 630 -5.41 38.80 20.55
C ALA A 630 -4.54 39.31 19.39
N GLN A 631 -3.84 38.40 18.70
CA GLN A 631 -3.07 38.73 17.51
C GLN A 631 -4.00 39.14 16.36
N ALA A 632 -5.08 38.40 16.12
CA ALA A 632 -6.06 38.70 15.07
C ALA A 632 -6.75 40.06 15.29
N VAL A 633 -7.09 40.39 16.54
CA VAL A 633 -7.63 41.72 16.90
C VAL A 633 -6.65 42.82 16.54
N THR A 634 -5.39 42.67 16.96
CA THR A 634 -4.33 43.65 16.69
C THR A 634 -4.09 43.80 15.19
N ALA A 635 -3.98 42.69 14.47
CA ALA A 635 -3.79 42.66 13.02
C ALA A 635 -4.95 43.32 12.27
N SER A 636 -6.20 43.01 12.64
CA SER A 636 -7.40 43.56 12.00
C SER A 636 -7.54 45.09 12.11
N ALA A 637 -6.82 45.72 13.04
CA ALA A 637 -6.81 47.17 13.24
C ALA A 637 -5.56 47.86 12.64
N ASP A 638 -4.58 47.11 12.12
CA ASP A 638 -3.30 47.64 11.64
C ASP A 638 -3.26 47.75 10.11
N ALA A 639 -3.33 48.98 9.59
CA ALA A 639 -3.27 49.24 8.15
C ALA A 639 -1.96 48.76 7.49
N THR A 640 -0.85 48.75 8.23
CA THR A 640 0.45 48.25 7.74
C THR A 640 0.37 46.74 7.51
N PHE A 641 -0.19 46.01 8.47
CA PHE A 641 -0.46 44.57 8.34
C PHE A 641 -1.33 44.30 7.12
N ASN A 642 -2.46 45.01 6.98
CA ASN A 642 -3.42 44.83 5.89
C ASN A 642 -2.80 45.03 4.50
N SER A 643 -1.76 45.86 4.39
CA SER A 643 -1.04 46.10 3.14
C SER A 643 0.12 45.15 2.88
N SER A 644 0.65 44.51 3.93
CA SER A 644 1.85 43.67 3.89
C SER A 644 1.55 42.18 3.88
N PHE A 645 0.37 41.78 4.35
CA PHE A 645 -0.16 40.42 4.27
C PHE A 645 -1.24 40.40 3.20
N LYS A 646 -1.21 39.43 2.28
CA LYS A 646 -2.15 39.29 1.16
C LYS A 646 -2.34 37.82 0.79
N GLY A 647 -3.47 37.54 0.12
CA GLY A 647 -3.77 36.22 -0.45
C GLY A 647 -4.33 35.21 0.53
N PHE A 648 -4.77 35.61 1.73
CA PHE A 648 -5.37 34.68 2.69
C PHE A 648 -6.91 34.61 2.54
N GLU A 649 -7.44 33.40 2.55
CA GLU A 649 -8.88 33.10 2.51
C GLU A 649 -9.43 32.61 3.86
N VAL A 650 -8.56 32.02 4.69
CA VAL A 650 -8.91 31.43 5.99
C VAL A 650 -8.13 32.08 7.13
N LEU A 651 -8.84 32.46 8.19
CA LEU A 651 -8.26 32.80 9.49
C LEU A 651 -8.45 31.63 10.46
N ASP A 652 -7.37 31.03 10.94
CA ASP A 652 -7.40 30.01 12.00
C ASP A 652 -7.01 30.63 13.36
N ILE A 653 -7.94 30.64 14.29
CA ILE A 653 -7.77 31.15 15.65
C ILE A 653 -7.36 29.97 16.55
N ALA A 654 -6.06 29.80 16.75
CA ALA A 654 -5.48 28.67 17.46
C ALA A 654 -5.64 28.73 18.99
N THR A 655 -5.76 29.93 19.59
CA THR A 655 -5.98 30.15 21.03
C THR A 655 -6.76 31.45 21.26
N GLY A 656 -7.64 31.53 22.27
CA GLY A 656 -8.30 32.81 22.57
C GLY A 656 -9.06 32.88 23.90
N ALA A 657 -8.86 33.95 24.67
CA ALA A 657 -9.72 34.33 25.79
C ALA A 657 -10.22 35.78 25.61
N GLY A 658 -11.50 36.05 25.85
CA GLY A 658 -12.02 37.34 26.36
C GLY A 658 -12.10 38.57 25.44
N VAL A 659 -13.33 39.05 25.22
CA VAL A 659 -13.81 40.32 24.60
C VAL A 659 -12.80 41.15 23.81
N ALA A 660 -12.69 40.86 22.52
CA ALA A 660 -12.16 41.77 21.51
C ALA A 660 -12.80 41.47 20.14
N ALA A 661 -13.06 42.50 19.34
CA ALA A 661 -13.71 42.37 18.04
C ALA A 661 -12.65 42.23 16.93
N ILE A 662 -12.77 41.17 16.13
CA ILE A 662 -11.95 40.97 14.94
C ILE A 662 -12.71 41.53 13.74
N ASN A 663 -12.06 42.33 12.91
CA ASN A 663 -12.62 42.80 11.64
C ASN A 663 -11.94 42.10 10.46
N LEU A 664 -12.66 41.21 9.77
CA LEU A 664 -12.12 40.43 8.66
C LEU A 664 -11.67 41.30 7.47
N ALA A 665 -12.24 42.51 7.31
CA ALA A 665 -11.75 43.47 6.31
C ALA A 665 -10.29 43.89 6.55
N GLY A 666 -9.83 43.83 7.81
CA GLY A 666 -8.43 44.03 8.21
C GLY A 666 -7.60 42.74 8.23
N ILE A 667 -8.14 41.63 7.75
CA ILE A 667 -7.40 40.37 7.57
C ILE A 667 -7.71 39.89 6.16
N ASN A 668 -7.32 40.70 5.17
CA ASN A 668 -7.51 40.45 3.74
C ASN A 668 -8.94 40.18 3.25
N GLY A 669 -9.96 40.46 4.07
CA GLY A 669 -11.34 40.15 3.73
C GLY A 669 -11.60 38.64 3.72
N VAL A 670 -10.85 37.85 4.52
CA VAL A 670 -11.10 36.41 4.70
C VAL A 670 -12.58 36.17 4.99
N ASN A 671 -13.14 35.10 4.42
CA ASN A 671 -14.55 34.76 4.59
C ASN A 671 -14.76 33.39 5.25
N SER A 672 -13.68 32.74 5.64
CA SER A 672 -13.66 31.49 6.39
C SER A 672 -12.86 31.67 7.68
N VAL A 673 -13.44 31.31 8.82
CA VAL A 673 -12.76 31.40 10.11
C VAL A 673 -12.85 30.06 10.82
N VAL A 674 -11.71 29.55 11.28
CA VAL A 674 -11.62 28.38 12.16
C VAL A 674 -11.33 28.86 13.57
N THR A 675 -11.97 28.27 14.57
CA THR A 675 -11.65 28.53 15.99
C THR A 675 -11.38 27.21 16.71
N ARG A 676 -10.22 27.09 17.34
CA ARG A 676 -9.80 25.90 18.10
C ARG A 676 -9.92 26.18 19.60
N GLY A 677 -10.59 25.30 20.34
CA GLY A 677 -11.13 25.57 21.68
C GLY A 677 -10.24 26.24 22.75
N VAL A 678 -10.80 27.27 23.41
CA VAL A 678 -11.14 27.47 24.84
C VAL A 678 -11.41 28.98 24.97
N LEU A 679 -12.60 29.44 24.54
CA LEU A 679 -13.06 30.79 24.79
C LEU A 679 -13.60 30.83 26.23
N ALA A 680 -12.93 31.52 27.15
CA ALA A 680 -13.48 31.78 28.49
C ALA A 680 -14.90 32.38 28.40
N ALA A 681 -15.72 32.32 29.47
CA ALA A 681 -17.12 32.81 29.54
C ALA A 681 -17.32 34.28 29.09
N SER A 682 -17.21 34.51 27.79
CA SER A 682 -17.05 35.80 27.13
C SER A 682 -17.31 35.62 25.62
N THR A 683 -17.76 36.68 24.95
CA THR A 683 -18.10 36.65 23.53
C THR A 683 -16.90 37.01 22.66
N LEU A 684 -16.58 36.15 21.69
CA LEU A 684 -15.72 36.49 20.56
C LEU A 684 -16.59 37.09 19.45
N THR A 685 -16.34 38.33 19.05
CA THR A 685 -17.08 38.98 17.96
C THR A 685 -16.23 39.04 16.71
N ILE A 686 -16.72 38.47 15.62
CA ILE A 686 -16.08 38.48 14.31
C ILE A 686 -16.98 39.27 13.36
N ASN A 687 -16.48 40.39 12.88
CA ASN A 687 -17.18 41.30 11.98
C ASN A 687 -16.64 41.19 10.56
N GLY A 688 -17.51 41.40 9.58
CA GLY A 688 -17.09 41.59 8.20
C GLY A 688 -17.11 40.32 7.35
N PHE A 689 -17.83 39.28 7.77
CA PHE A 689 -18.15 38.17 6.87
C PHE A 689 -18.93 38.68 5.66
N ALA A 690 -18.72 38.09 4.49
CA ALA A 690 -19.63 38.21 3.37
C ALA A 690 -20.76 37.19 3.50
N SER A 691 -21.87 37.41 2.79
CA SER A 691 -22.93 36.40 2.68
C SER A 691 -22.36 35.10 2.13
N GLY A 692 -22.71 33.97 2.74
CA GLY A 692 -22.13 32.65 2.47
C GLY A 692 -20.79 32.38 3.19
N GLY A 693 -20.36 33.24 4.12
CA GLY A 693 -19.18 33.01 4.95
C GLY A 693 -19.29 31.77 5.85
N THR A 694 -18.14 31.25 6.27
CA THR A 694 -18.04 30.00 7.03
C THR A 694 -17.35 30.21 8.38
N LEU A 695 -17.98 29.77 9.46
CA LEU A 695 -17.39 29.64 10.78
C LEU A 695 -17.22 28.16 11.12
N THR A 696 -15.98 27.70 11.26
CA THR A 696 -15.66 26.36 11.76
C THR A 696 -15.32 26.43 13.24
N LEU A 697 -16.06 25.70 14.06
CA LEU A 697 -15.74 25.45 15.46
C LEU A 697 -15.06 24.08 15.55
N ASP A 698 -13.78 24.06 15.90
CA ASP A 698 -12.95 22.84 15.96
C ASP A 698 -12.68 22.45 17.42
N ALA A 699 -13.09 21.23 17.78
CA ALA A 699 -13.18 20.74 19.15
C ALA A 699 -11.88 20.22 19.75
N ALA A 700 -10.73 20.40 19.09
CA ALA A 700 -9.44 19.77 19.41
C ALA A 700 -8.92 19.94 20.88
N ALA A 701 -9.55 20.76 21.74
CA ALA A 701 -9.16 20.93 23.15
C ALA A 701 -10.31 21.21 24.15
N GLY A 702 -11.55 20.74 23.89
CA GLY A 702 -12.67 20.84 24.84
C GLY A 702 -13.22 22.27 24.98
N ASN A 703 -14.27 22.58 24.22
CA ASN A 703 -14.95 23.87 24.32
C ASN A 703 -15.71 23.98 25.65
N ALA A 704 -15.56 25.11 26.34
CA ALA A 704 -16.41 25.39 27.50
C ALA A 704 -17.85 25.66 27.01
N THR A 705 -18.84 25.05 27.68
CA THR A 705 -20.28 25.18 27.37
C THR A 705 -20.81 26.63 27.39
N THR A 706 -20.04 27.56 27.95
CA THR A 706 -20.39 29.00 28.08
C THR A 706 -19.73 29.90 27.02
N SER A 707 -19.03 29.32 26.04
CA SER A 707 -18.39 30.06 24.95
C SER A 707 -19.44 30.66 24.01
N GLU A 708 -19.30 31.92 23.62
CA GLU A 708 -20.13 32.54 22.58
C GLU A 708 -19.26 33.08 21.44
N VAL A 709 -19.61 32.74 20.19
CA VAL A 709 -19.06 33.34 18.98
C VAL A 709 -20.17 34.10 18.26
N ALA A 710 -20.02 35.41 18.15
CA ALA A 710 -20.89 36.26 17.35
C ALA A 710 -20.25 36.48 15.97
N ALA A 711 -20.88 35.97 14.91
CA ALA A 711 -20.41 36.14 13.54
C ALA A 711 -21.36 37.10 12.78
N ASN A 712 -20.83 38.29 12.46
CA ASN A 712 -21.60 39.37 11.86
C ASN A 712 -21.29 39.50 10.36
N VAL A 713 -22.31 39.28 9.53
CA VAL A 713 -22.25 39.46 8.07
C VAL A 713 -22.44 40.92 7.70
N THR A 714 -21.67 41.36 6.71
CA THR A 714 -21.72 42.71 6.14
C THR A 714 -23.05 42.91 5.45
N ASN A 715 -23.81 43.94 5.84
CA ASN A 715 -25.13 44.28 5.29
C ASN A 715 -26.24 43.24 5.55
N ALA A 716 -26.09 42.38 6.56
CA ALA A 716 -27.06 41.34 6.93
C ALA A 716 -28.52 41.85 7.02
N THR A 717 -28.72 43.07 7.54
CA THR A 717 -30.08 43.65 7.68
C THR A 717 -30.65 44.30 6.41
N LEU A 718 -29.91 44.27 5.29
CA LEU A 718 -30.27 44.96 4.04
C LEU A 718 -30.66 44.01 2.90
N THR A 719 -30.34 42.73 2.99
CA THR A 719 -30.76 41.72 2.01
C THR A 719 -31.69 40.72 2.68
N ALA A 720 -32.62 40.12 1.95
CA ALA A 720 -33.60 39.18 2.49
C ALA A 720 -33.21 37.70 2.26
N ASN A 721 -31.96 37.44 1.90
CA ASN A 721 -31.49 36.11 1.48
C ASN A 721 -30.07 35.83 2.01
N ASP A 722 -29.69 36.43 3.14
CA ASP A 722 -28.35 36.24 3.67
C ASP A 722 -28.17 34.81 4.16
N THR A 723 -27.05 34.20 3.73
CA THR A 723 -26.69 32.82 4.08
C THR A 723 -25.46 32.80 4.95
N PHE A 724 -25.38 31.89 5.92
CA PHE A 724 -24.17 31.67 6.72
C PHE A 724 -23.95 30.19 6.99
N ASN A 725 -22.69 29.76 6.93
CA ASN A 725 -22.30 28.37 7.14
C ASN A 725 -21.60 28.23 8.51
N VAL A 726 -22.05 27.27 9.30
CA VAL A 726 -21.43 26.88 10.57
C VAL A 726 -20.96 25.44 10.44
N LYS A 727 -19.67 25.18 10.64
CA LYS A 727 -19.10 23.85 10.61
C LYS A 727 -18.69 23.45 12.03
N LEU A 728 -19.19 22.33 12.51
CA LEU A 728 -18.88 21.76 13.82
C LEU A 728 -17.95 20.57 13.59
N SER A 729 -16.68 20.71 13.96
CA SER A 729 -15.63 19.73 13.68
C SER A 729 -15.25 19.01 14.97
N ASN A 730 -15.65 17.74 15.09
CA ASN A 730 -15.42 16.90 16.26
C ASN A 730 -14.31 15.88 16.00
N SER A 731 -13.12 16.13 16.55
CA SER A 731 -11.99 15.20 16.48
C SER A 731 -11.98 14.17 17.64
N THR A 732 -13.01 14.14 18.48
CA THR A 732 -13.07 13.32 19.72
C THR A 732 -14.11 12.21 19.59
N GLY A 733 -13.90 11.07 20.25
CA GLY A 733 -14.85 9.94 20.27
C GLY A 733 -16.08 10.14 21.16
N ALA A 734 -16.38 11.38 21.56
CA ALA A 734 -17.47 11.73 22.46
C ALA A 734 -18.18 12.99 21.94
N GLY A 735 -19.45 13.17 22.34
CA GLY A 735 -20.23 14.35 21.97
C GLY A 735 -19.63 15.64 22.54
N VAL A 736 -19.54 16.69 21.71
CA VAL A 736 -18.95 17.98 22.05
C VAL A 736 -20.02 19.06 22.16
N ALA A 737 -19.92 19.89 23.20
CA ALA A 737 -20.71 21.11 23.32
C ALA A 737 -19.95 22.30 22.71
N PHE A 738 -20.39 22.75 21.53
CA PHE A 738 -19.76 23.85 20.79
C PHE A 738 -20.11 25.26 21.29
N GLY A 739 -20.94 25.36 22.34
CA GLY A 739 -21.35 26.64 22.93
C GLY A 739 -22.40 27.36 22.08
N LYS A 740 -22.40 28.70 22.13
CA LYS A 740 -23.39 29.56 21.47
C LYS A 740 -22.84 30.23 20.22
N VAL A 741 -23.61 30.18 19.13
CA VAL A 741 -23.35 30.92 17.89
C VAL A 741 -24.44 31.97 17.70
N THR A 742 -24.04 33.24 17.61
CA THR A 742 -24.94 34.37 17.38
C THR A 742 -24.78 34.88 15.95
N LEU A 743 -25.87 34.88 15.18
CA LEU A 743 -25.95 35.26 13.76
C LEU A 743 -27.06 36.30 13.55
N ALA A 744 -26.73 37.59 13.61
CA ALA A 744 -27.71 38.66 13.46
C ALA A 744 -28.03 38.94 11.97
N GLY A 745 -29.31 39.07 11.61
CA GLY A 745 -29.74 39.41 10.24
C GLY A 745 -29.48 38.33 9.19
N ILE A 746 -29.41 37.04 9.55
CA ILE A 746 -29.19 35.93 8.62
C ILE A 746 -30.48 35.17 8.40
N GLU A 747 -30.91 34.98 7.16
CA GLU A 747 -32.14 34.24 6.83
C GLU A 747 -31.93 32.72 6.66
N THR A 748 -30.77 32.30 6.16
CA THR A 748 -30.43 30.88 5.94
C THR A 748 -29.16 30.48 6.68
N VAL A 749 -29.27 29.54 7.62
CA VAL A 749 -28.13 28.98 8.35
C VAL A 749 -27.89 27.54 7.93
N ASN A 750 -26.72 27.24 7.39
CA ASN A 750 -26.30 25.87 7.11
C ASN A 750 -25.37 25.41 8.24
N ILE A 751 -25.65 24.26 8.84
CA ILE A 751 -24.83 23.64 9.87
C ILE A 751 -24.30 22.32 9.32
N THR A 752 -22.97 22.13 9.35
CA THR A 752 -22.35 20.88 8.96
C THR A 752 -21.63 20.25 10.15
N THR A 753 -22.02 19.05 10.55
CA THR A 753 -21.33 18.26 11.57
C THR A 753 -20.28 17.36 10.90
N VAL A 754 -19.05 17.38 11.40
CA VAL A 754 -17.92 16.69 10.77
C VAL A 754 -17.17 15.85 11.79
N ASP A 755 -17.08 14.56 11.49
CA ASP A 755 -16.14 13.67 12.16
C ASP A 755 -14.72 13.94 11.64
N ALA A 756 -13.90 14.59 12.46
CA ALA A 756 -12.56 15.06 12.09
C ALA A 756 -11.42 14.10 12.53
N GLY A 757 -11.70 12.81 12.74
CA GLY A 757 -10.72 11.80 13.14
C GLY A 757 -9.60 11.55 12.10
N THR A 758 -8.43 11.08 12.55
CA THR A 758 -7.31 10.68 11.67
C THR A 758 -7.46 9.26 11.10
N SER A 759 -8.51 8.53 11.46
CA SER A 759 -8.88 7.23 10.88
C SER A 759 -10.08 7.41 9.96
N THR A 760 -10.14 6.63 8.88
CA THR A 760 -11.22 6.66 7.87
C THR A 760 -12.59 6.19 8.38
N SER A 761 -12.71 5.97 9.68
CA SER A 761 -13.84 5.34 10.35
C SER A 761 -13.78 5.68 11.82
N LYS A 762 -14.63 6.59 12.27
CA LYS A 762 -14.81 6.87 13.68
C LYS A 762 -16.32 6.94 13.92
N ALA A 763 -16.74 6.36 15.04
CA ALA A 763 -18.16 6.31 15.35
C ALA A 763 -18.69 7.72 15.63
N ALA A 764 -19.80 8.05 15.00
CA ALA A 764 -20.56 9.27 15.20
C ALA A 764 -20.79 9.55 16.70
N ALA A 765 -20.92 10.83 17.03
CA ALA A 765 -21.33 11.30 18.35
C ALA A 765 -22.40 12.39 18.24
N VAL A 766 -23.25 12.50 19.26
CA VAL A 766 -24.25 13.58 19.32
C VAL A 766 -23.61 14.84 19.91
N ASP A 767 -23.37 15.82 19.04
CA ASP A 767 -22.85 17.13 19.41
C ASP A 767 -23.96 18.08 19.85
N SER A 768 -23.60 19.23 20.42
CA SER A 768 -24.58 20.25 20.79
C SER A 768 -24.14 21.68 20.51
N VAL A 769 -25.09 22.52 20.11
CA VAL A 769 -24.89 23.95 19.85
C VAL A 769 -26.11 24.77 20.27
N VAL A 770 -25.87 25.98 20.78
CA VAL A 770 -26.91 26.99 21.02
C VAL A 770 -26.92 27.95 19.83
N LEU A 771 -28.03 28.02 19.10
CA LEU A 771 -28.16 28.90 17.94
C LEU A 771 -28.98 30.13 18.31
N ALA A 772 -28.41 31.32 18.12
CA ALA A 772 -29.11 32.61 18.26
C ALA A 772 -29.12 33.33 16.90
N ALA A 773 -30.10 33.00 16.06
CA ALA A 773 -30.29 33.52 14.71
C ALA A 773 -31.75 34.00 14.54
N VAL A 774 -32.10 35.10 15.20
CA VAL A 774 -33.49 35.57 15.35
C VAL A 774 -34.17 35.94 14.03
N ASP A 775 -33.38 36.18 12.98
CA ASP A 775 -33.86 36.51 11.64
C ASP A 775 -33.92 35.29 10.70
N ALA A 776 -33.42 34.13 11.13
CA ALA A 776 -33.37 32.93 10.30
C ALA A 776 -34.77 32.40 10.00
N THR A 777 -35.03 32.16 8.71
CA THR A 777 -36.22 31.47 8.21
C THR A 777 -35.92 30.01 7.88
N LYS A 778 -34.65 29.69 7.59
CA LYS A 778 -34.22 28.35 7.18
C LYS A 778 -32.96 27.92 7.93
N VAL A 779 -32.97 26.70 8.44
CA VAL A 779 -31.80 26.00 8.98
C VAL A 779 -31.67 24.66 8.27
N VAL A 780 -30.48 24.38 7.74
CA VAL A 780 -30.15 23.08 7.12
C VAL A 780 -29.04 22.43 7.93
N VAL A 781 -29.17 21.15 8.25
CA VAL A 781 -28.16 20.36 8.94
C VAL A 781 -27.72 19.21 8.03
N THR A 782 -26.41 19.07 7.90
CA THR A 782 -25.76 18.01 7.10
C THR A 782 -24.60 17.42 7.89
N GLY A 783 -24.14 16.21 7.57
CA GLY A 783 -22.90 15.69 8.15
C GLY A 783 -22.99 14.24 8.59
N HIS A 784 -22.04 13.85 9.44
CA HIS A 784 -21.85 12.46 9.89
C HIS A 784 -21.93 12.30 11.41
N ASP A 785 -22.12 13.39 12.15
CA ASP A 785 -22.34 13.38 13.60
C ASP A 785 -23.78 13.84 13.90
N GLY A 786 -24.39 13.28 14.96
CA GLY A 786 -25.68 13.73 15.48
C GLY A 786 -25.60 15.13 16.07
N LEU A 787 -26.74 15.81 16.20
CA LEU A 787 -26.76 17.21 16.64
C LEU A 787 -27.98 17.58 17.51
N SER A 788 -27.71 18.06 18.72
CA SER A 788 -28.69 18.71 19.58
C SER A 788 -28.62 20.23 19.46
N ILE A 789 -29.68 20.85 18.95
CA ILE A 789 -29.73 22.30 18.75
C ILE A 789 -30.64 22.94 19.79
N THR A 790 -30.07 23.83 20.60
CA THR A 790 -30.87 24.74 21.43
C THR A 790 -31.29 25.95 20.59
N ASN A 791 -32.58 26.00 20.23
CA ASN A 791 -33.16 26.94 19.25
C ASN A 791 -34.00 28.09 19.88
N THR A 792 -33.75 28.42 21.15
CA THR A 792 -34.58 29.41 21.88
C THR A 792 -34.49 30.81 21.25
N GLY A 793 -35.66 31.39 20.93
CA GLY A 793 -35.76 32.77 20.43
C GLY A 793 -35.73 32.94 18.91
N ASN A 794 -35.46 31.87 18.15
CA ASN A 794 -35.45 31.90 16.68
C ASN A 794 -36.85 31.67 16.11
N VAL A 795 -37.74 32.62 16.38
CA VAL A 795 -39.20 32.49 16.13
C VAL A 795 -39.60 32.54 14.65
N LYS A 796 -38.67 32.88 13.74
CA LYS A 796 -38.92 33.03 12.30
C LYS A 796 -38.62 31.78 11.48
N ILE A 797 -38.01 30.75 12.07
CA ILE A 797 -37.68 29.52 11.34
C ILE A 797 -38.98 28.86 10.87
N THR A 798 -39.10 28.72 9.54
CA THR A 798 -40.19 27.98 8.87
C THR A 798 -39.68 26.73 8.18
N THR A 799 -38.36 26.53 8.12
CA THR A 799 -37.76 25.31 7.55
C THR A 799 -36.57 24.89 8.39
N PHE A 800 -36.67 23.73 9.02
CA PHE A 800 -35.56 23.00 9.61
C PHE A 800 -35.40 21.69 8.84
N ASP A 801 -34.24 21.48 8.23
CA ASP A 801 -33.99 20.33 7.36
C ASP A 801 -32.67 19.66 7.75
N ALA A 802 -32.75 18.55 8.47
CA ALA A 802 -31.61 17.73 8.86
C ALA A 802 -31.46 16.45 8.04
N SER A 803 -32.12 16.36 6.88
CA SER A 803 -32.08 15.17 6.02
C SER A 803 -30.70 14.84 5.45
N GLY A 804 -29.74 15.76 5.57
CA GLY A 804 -28.36 15.55 5.17
C GLY A 804 -27.46 14.95 6.26
N VAL A 805 -27.99 14.61 7.44
CA VAL A 805 -27.26 13.88 8.49
C VAL A 805 -27.33 12.38 8.19
N THR A 806 -26.21 11.80 7.79
CA THR A 806 -26.12 10.43 7.26
C THR A 806 -24.88 9.72 7.76
N ALA A 807 -24.96 8.40 7.95
CA ALA A 807 -23.79 7.58 8.30
C ALA A 807 -22.72 7.63 7.21
N ASP A 808 -21.43 7.72 7.57
CA ASP A 808 -20.33 7.53 6.60
C ASP A 808 -19.82 6.08 6.54
N ASP A 809 -20.00 5.32 7.62
CA ASP A 809 -19.64 3.91 7.69
C ASP A 809 -20.53 3.07 8.63
N SER A 810 -20.12 1.82 8.88
CA SER A 810 -20.88 0.86 9.70
C SER A 810 -20.72 1.04 11.22
N THR A 811 -19.83 1.92 11.66
CA THR A 811 -19.59 2.24 13.08
C THR A 811 -20.57 3.27 13.60
N ASP A 812 -21.21 4.03 12.71
CA ASP A 812 -22.29 4.96 13.03
C ASP A 812 -23.58 4.22 13.34
N THR A 813 -24.09 4.45 14.55
CA THR A 813 -25.40 3.93 14.97
C THR A 813 -26.47 5.00 14.83
N SER A 814 -27.71 4.62 14.57
CA SER A 814 -28.83 5.59 14.51
C SER A 814 -28.91 6.45 15.77
N ALA A 815 -28.66 5.89 16.95
CA ALA A 815 -28.62 6.64 18.21
C ALA A 815 -27.56 7.77 18.24
N ASN A 816 -26.43 7.59 17.55
CA ASN A 816 -25.35 8.56 17.52
C ASN A 816 -25.51 9.62 16.41
N LEU A 817 -26.36 9.36 15.43
CA LEU A 817 -26.72 10.30 14.36
C LEU A 817 -27.95 11.15 14.71
N GLY A 818 -28.58 10.91 15.85
CA GLY A 818 -29.84 11.54 16.24
C GLY A 818 -29.75 13.07 16.30
N VAL A 819 -30.76 13.72 15.74
CA VAL A 819 -30.93 15.18 15.72
C VAL A 819 -32.03 15.59 16.68
N THR A 820 -31.74 16.54 17.56
CA THR A 820 -32.75 17.12 18.47
C THR A 820 -33.04 18.57 18.08
N PHE A 821 -34.30 18.86 17.77
CA PHE A 821 -34.77 20.21 17.43
C PHE A 821 -36.16 20.51 18.00
N THR A 822 -36.31 21.72 18.55
CA THR A 822 -37.62 22.26 18.98
C THR A 822 -37.87 23.59 18.26
N SER A 823 -38.99 23.68 17.54
CA SER A 823 -39.41 24.92 16.88
C SER A 823 -39.74 25.99 17.92
N ALA A 824 -39.24 27.20 17.69
CA ALA A 824 -39.62 28.38 18.47
C ALA A 824 -40.70 29.22 17.76
N ASN A 825 -41.21 28.76 16.61
CA ASN A 825 -42.18 29.51 15.82
C ASN A 825 -43.59 29.41 16.44
N ASN A 826 -44.08 30.54 16.92
CA ASN A 826 -45.38 30.64 17.58
C ASN A 826 -46.46 31.31 16.71
N THR A 827 -46.22 31.43 15.40
CA THR A 827 -47.15 32.10 14.48
C THR A 827 -48.17 31.10 13.96
N ALA A 828 -49.40 31.10 14.50
CA ALA A 828 -50.44 30.12 14.17
C ALA A 828 -50.82 30.00 12.67
N SER A 829 -50.59 31.06 11.89
CA SER A 829 -50.84 31.03 10.43
C SER A 829 -49.62 30.61 9.60
N ALA A 830 -48.44 30.46 10.21
CA ALA A 830 -47.24 30.03 9.51
C ALA A 830 -47.30 28.53 9.21
N THR A 831 -46.61 28.12 8.16
CA THR A 831 -46.33 26.71 7.87
C THR A 831 -44.85 26.46 8.15
N VAL A 832 -44.54 25.49 9.00
CA VAL A 832 -43.15 25.10 9.30
C VAL A 832 -42.92 23.71 8.72
N THR A 833 -41.73 23.47 8.19
CA THR A 833 -41.28 22.13 7.79
C THR A 833 -40.11 21.74 8.66
N ILE A 834 -40.18 20.55 9.27
CA ILE A 834 -39.16 19.98 10.16
C ILE A 834 -38.83 18.59 9.62
N ILE A 835 -37.59 18.34 9.22
CA ILE A 835 -37.15 17.07 8.64
C ILE A 835 -35.95 16.56 9.44
N GLY A 836 -36.00 15.32 9.92
CA GLY A 836 -34.89 14.61 10.55
C GLY A 836 -33.97 13.92 9.54
N GLY A 837 -33.01 13.13 10.04
CA GLY A 837 -31.95 12.46 9.30
C GLY A 837 -32.10 10.94 9.27
N GLU A 838 -30.96 10.24 9.34
CA GLU A 838 -30.90 8.78 9.46
C GLU A 838 -30.79 8.26 10.90
N GLY A 839 -30.74 9.18 11.87
CA GLY A 839 -30.57 8.89 13.29
C GLY A 839 -31.88 8.76 14.07
N ASP A 840 -31.79 8.39 15.35
CA ASP A 840 -32.94 8.39 16.25
C ASP A 840 -33.24 9.85 16.66
N ASP A 841 -34.13 10.51 15.92
CA ASP A 841 -34.34 11.96 16.02
C ASP A 841 -35.37 12.34 17.09
N VAL A 842 -35.25 13.54 17.65
CA VAL A 842 -36.22 14.14 18.58
C VAL A 842 -36.67 15.48 18.04
N LEU A 843 -37.84 15.49 17.39
CA LEU A 843 -38.35 16.65 16.65
C LEU A 843 -39.65 17.16 17.28
N THR A 844 -39.67 18.44 17.65
CA THR A 844 -40.83 19.08 18.29
C THR A 844 -41.22 20.35 17.53
N GLY A 845 -42.48 20.42 17.09
CA GLY A 845 -43.09 21.61 16.50
C GLY A 845 -43.46 22.68 17.53
N GLY A 846 -44.11 23.75 17.06
CA GLY A 846 -44.42 24.96 17.80
C GLY A 846 -45.92 25.21 17.91
N ASN A 847 -46.36 26.45 17.64
CA ASN A 847 -47.80 26.78 17.52
C ASN A 847 -48.26 26.94 16.06
N ALA A 848 -47.38 26.68 15.09
CA ALA A 848 -47.62 26.87 13.68
C ALA A 848 -48.20 25.57 13.06
N LYS A 849 -48.51 25.58 11.75
CA LYS A 849 -48.90 24.36 11.04
C LYS A 849 -47.65 23.63 10.59
N ASP A 850 -47.29 22.56 11.30
CA ASP A 850 -45.98 21.95 11.18
C ASP A 850 -46.03 20.68 10.33
N THR A 851 -45.18 20.58 9.31
CA THR A 851 -44.94 19.34 8.56
C THR A 851 -43.67 18.71 9.10
N ILE A 852 -43.80 17.66 9.91
CA ILE A 852 -42.69 16.96 10.56
C ILE A 852 -42.43 15.64 9.84
N THR A 853 -41.21 15.38 9.40
CA THR A 853 -40.78 14.08 8.87
C THR A 853 -39.63 13.55 9.74
N GLY A 854 -39.80 12.38 10.34
CA GLY A 854 -38.78 11.71 11.16
C GLY A 854 -37.57 11.35 10.32
N GLY A 855 -37.67 10.29 9.53
CA GLY A 855 -36.60 9.93 8.60
C GLY A 855 -36.34 8.44 8.63
N LYS A 856 -35.09 8.03 8.84
CA LYS A 856 -34.79 6.67 9.30
C LYS A 856 -34.39 6.74 10.75
N GLY A 857 -34.66 5.70 11.53
CA GLY A 857 -34.31 5.66 12.95
C GLY A 857 -35.56 5.47 13.78
N ASN A 858 -35.41 5.41 15.11
CA ASN A 858 -36.53 5.36 16.02
C ASN A 858 -36.81 6.78 16.53
N ASP A 859 -37.70 7.49 15.82
CA ASP A 859 -37.87 8.93 16.02
C ASP A 859 -38.89 9.26 17.12
N ILE A 860 -38.70 10.36 17.84
CA ILE A 860 -39.67 10.94 18.79
C ILE A 860 -40.19 12.25 18.21
N LEU A 861 -41.45 12.24 17.76
CA LEU A 861 -42.07 13.34 17.02
C LEU A 861 -43.21 13.98 17.83
N THR A 862 -43.23 15.31 17.91
CA THR A 862 -44.26 16.07 18.63
C THR A 862 -44.76 17.20 17.74
N GLY A 863 -46.05 17.20 17.35
CA GLY A 863 -46.64 18.24 16.49
C GLY A 863 -46.63 19.62 17.15
N GLY A 864 -47.07 19.71 18.39
CA GLY A 864 -47.23 20.98 19.10
C GLY A 864 -48.70 21.42 19.08
N GLN A 865 -48.94 22.72 18.94
CA GLN A 865 -50.28 23.28 18.67
C GLN A 865 -50.35 23.63 17.19
N GLY A 866 -51.48 23.41 16.52
CA GLY A 866 -51.57 23.73 15.10
C GLY A 866 -52.45 22.75 14.36
N ALA A 867 -52.24 22.68 13.05
CA ALA A 867 -52.78 21.59 12.26
C ALA A 867 -51.60 20.99 11.51
N ASP A 868 -51.06 19.93 12.09
CA ASP A 868 -49.75 19.42 11.79
C ASP A 868 -49.85 18.20 10.86
N THR A 869 -48.81 17.95 10.09
CA THR A 869 -48.65 16.76 9.26
C THR A 869 -47.39 16.03 9.68
N ILE A 870 -47.53 14.89 10.34
CA ILE A 870 -46.40 14.08 10.83
C ILE A 870 -46.23 12.87 9.93
N ASN A 871 -45.05 12.70 9.36
CA ASN A 871 -44.60 11.51 8.66
C ASN A 871 -43.51 10.83 9.49
N THR A 872 -43.78 9.65 10.02
CA THR A 872 -42.83 9.02 10.95
C THR A 872 -41.58 8.50 10.25
N GLY A 873 -41.68 8.08 8.98
CA GLY A 873 -40.55 7.55 8.23
C GLY A 873 -40.36 6.04 8.44
N ILE A 874 -39.11 5.58 8.55
CA ILE A 874 -38.76 4.17 8.74
C ILE A 874 -38.15 3.94 10.12
N GLY A 875 -38.74 3.02 10.88
CA GLY A 875 -38.23 2.58 12.18
C GLY A 875 -39.34 2.46 13.21
N HIS A 876 -38.97 2.40 14.49
CA HIS A 876 -39.91 2.34 15.61
C HIS A 876 -40.13 3.72 16.21
N ASP A 877 -41.05 4.47 15.62
CA ASP A 877 -41.28 5.87 15.97
C ASP A 877 -42.31 6.05 17.09
N VAL A 878 -42.15 7.12 17.87
CA VAL A 878 -43.04 7.55 18.95
C VAL A 878 -43.59 8.93 18.62
N ILE A 879 -44.91 9.07 18.62
CA ILE A 879 -45.57 10.37 18.52
C ILE A 879 -46.04 10.80 19.91
N VAL A 880 -45.57 11.96 20.35
CA VAL A 880 -45.93 12.55 21.65
C VAL A 880 -46.99 13.63 21.45
N LEU A 881 -48.07 13.53 22.22
CA LEU A 881 -49.23 14.43 22.19
C LEU A 881 -49.24 15.18 23.53
N ASN A 882 -48.79 16.44 23.54
CA ASN A 882 -48.35 17.16 24.74
C ASN A 882 -49.23 18.34 25.19
N SER A 883 -50.42 18.54 24.62
CA SER A 883 -51.38 19.51 25.14
C SER A 883 -52.03 19.00 26.46
N THR A 884 -51.88 19.78 27.55
CA THR A 884 -52.54 19.53 28.85
C THR A 884 -53.75 20.45 29.11
N THR A 885 -54.15 21.24 28.10
CA THR A 885 -55.52 21.79 28.03
C THR A 885 -56.55 20.74 27.61
N ASP A 886 -56.11 19.52 27.29
CA ASP A 886 -56.96 18.35 26.97
C ASP A 886 -57.49 17.60 28.20
N ALA A 887 -57.95 18.35 29.21
CA ALA A 887 -58.54 17.76 30.40
C ALA A 887 -59.93 18.33 30.69
N THR A 888 -60.90 17.44 30.48
CA THR A 888 -62.13 17.23 31.26
C THR A 888 -63.40 17.99 30.83
N THR A 889 -64.36 17.17 30.41
CA THR A 889 -65.80 17.42 30.29
C THR A 889 -66.26 18.38 29.18
N GLY A 890 -66.47 17.79 28.01
CA GLY A 890 -67.30 18.37 26.96
C GLY A 890 -66.52 19.14 25.91
N VAL A 891 -66.18 18.45 24.82
CA VAL A 891 -65.71 19.02 23.54
C VAL A 891 -64.45 19.89 23.67
N SER A 892 -63.28 19.26 23.53
CA SER A 892 -62.05 19.97 23.11
C SER A 892 -61.82 19.63 21.64
N THR A 893 -62.20 20.57 20.79
CA THR A 893 -61.66 20.76 19.45
C THR A 893 -60.25 21.32 19.60
N ASP A 894 -59.24 20.68 19.02
CA ASP A 894 -58.01 21.41 18.76
C ASP A 894 -58.24 22.42 17.61
N SER A 895 -57.73 23.62 17.84
CA SER A 895 -57.86 24.87 17.14
C SER A 895 -59.25 25.54 17.11
N GLY A 896 -59.25 26.80 17.54
CA GLY A 896 -60.20 27.82 17.08
C GLY A 896 -60.14 28.11 15.56
N THR A 897 -59.63 27.19 14.73
CA THR A 897 -59.63 27.24 13.26
C THR A 897 -59.58 25.83 12.61
N ALA A 898 -60.60 24.99 12.81
CA ALA A 898 -61.03 23.94 11.86
C ALA A 898 -59.99 23.09 11.11
N ALA A 899 -58.85 22.70 11.70
CA ALA A 899 -57.90 21.82 11.03
C ALA A 899 -57.32 20.78 12.00
N PHE A 900 -57.43 19.51 11.63
CA PHE A 900 -56.97 18.33 12.38
C PHE A 900 -55.52 17.99 12.00
N ASP A 901 -54.77 17.40 12.94
CA ASP A 901 -53.46 16.81 12.62
C ASP A 901 -53.61 15.57 11.72
N VAL A 902 -52.61 15.34 10.87
CA VAL A 902 -52.52 14.20 9.94
C VAL A 902 -51.25 13.42 10.25
N VAL A 903 -51.39 12.14 10.59
CA VAL A 903 -50.25 11.24 10.83
C VAL A 903 -50.17 10.19 9.72
N ASN A 904 -49.04 10.12 9.04
CA ASN A 904 -48.74 9.20 7.95
C ASN A 904 -47.39 8.48 8.20
N GLY A 905 -47.10 7.41 7.45
CA GLY A 905 -45.75 6.79 7.45
C GLY A 905 -45.62 5.44 8.17
N PHE A 906 -46.68 4.92 8.81
CA PHE A 906 -46.66 3.58 9.38
C PHE A 906 -46.35 2.51 8.31
N LYS A 907 -45.13 1.99 8.32
CA LYS A 907 -44.68 0.97 7.36
C LYS A 907 -45.04 -0.42 7.89
N THR A 908 -45.98 -1.10 7.23
CA THR A 908 -46.26 -2.51 7.50
C THR A 908 -45.06 -3.35 7.04
N VAL A 909 -44.35 -3.96 7.98
CA VAL A 909 -43.22 -4.85 7.69
C VAL A 909 -43.74 -6.04 6.88
N ALA A 910 -43.09 -6.33 5.74
CA ALA A 910 -43.50 -7.32 4.74
C ALA A 910 -43.38 -8.78 5.20
N THR A 911 -44.15 -9.15 6.22
CA THR A 911 -44.55 -10.53 6.50
C THR A 911 -46.07 -10.57 6.34
N ALA A 912 -46.54 -11.32 5.32
CA ALA A 912 -47.94 -11.54 4.94
C ALA A 912 -49.00 -10.71 5.70
N ILE A 913 -49.46 -9.62 5.08
CA ILE A 913 -50.69 -8.93 5.48
C ILE A 913 -51.87 -9.83 5.10
N THR A 914 -52.42 -10.55 6.09
CA THR A 914 -53.65 -11.36 5.95
C THR A 914 -54.85 -10.77 6.69
N THR A 915 -54.76 -9.52 7.18
CA THR A 915 -55.91 -8.78 7.73
C THR A 915 -55.83 -7.31 7.33
N GLY A 916 -57.00 -6.75 7.00
CA GLY A 916 -57.17 -5.43 6.41
C GLY A 916 -56.67 -4.30 7.29
N VAL A 917 -56.28 -3.23 6.62
CA VAL A 917 -56.00 -1.93 7.24
C VAL A 917 -57.33 -1.19 7.35
N ASP A 918 -57.75 -0.88 8.59
CA ASP A 918 -58.86 0.04 8.89
C ASP A 918 -58.31 1.46 9.03
N PHE A 919 -58.74 2.35 8.14
CA PHE A 919 -58.53 3.80 8.23
C PHE A 919 -59.88 4.51 8.10
N SER A 920 -60.91 4.09 8.83
CA SER A 920 -62.20 4.78 8.80
C SER A 920 -62.17 6.10 9.57
N ASP A 921 -61.41 7.01 8.95
CA ASP A 921 -61.25 8.45 9.07
C ASP A 921 -60.66 8.98 10.38
N ASN A 922 -59.74 9.94 10.23
CA ASN A 922 -59.16 10.78 11.26
C ASN A 922 -60.02 10.90 12.56
N ALA A 923 -59.36 10.69 13.70
CA ALA A 923 -59.71 11.18 15.04
C ALA A 923 -60.73 10.33 15.85
N HIS A 924 -60.69 10.16 17.18
CA HIS A 924 -60.02 10.83 18.30
C HIS A 924 -59.85 9.86 19.51
N PHE A 925 -58.76 10.09 20.26
CA PHE A 925 -58.42 9.84 21.67
C PHE A 925 -59.47 9.30 22.67
N GLN A 926 -58.99 8.57 23.69
CA GLN A 926 -59.59 8.62 25.05
C GLN A 926 -58.56 8.67 26.19
N SER A 927 -58.91 9.48 27.20
CA SER A 927 -58.09 9.97 28.32
C SER A 927 -57.97 9.04 29.53
N THR A 928 -56.99 9.32 30.38
CA THR A 928 -56.75 8.77 31.72
C THR A 928 -57.66 9.41 32.79
N ALA A 929 -58.49 8.63 33.52
CA ALA A 929 -58.50 8.54 35.00
C ALA A 929 -59.74 7.81 35.60
N ALA A 930 -59.42 6.89 36.53
CA ALA A 930 -60.14 6.42 37.73
C ALA A 930 -61.61 5.94 37.65
N GLY A 931 -61.78 4.61 37.67
CA GLY A 931 -62.95 3.95 38.25
C GLY A 931 -63.61 2.92 37.35
N ASN A 932 -63.36 1.64 37.65
CA ASN A 932 -64.14 0.43 37.32
C ASN A 932 -65.16 0.52 36.16
N ALA A 933 -64.77 0.09 34.97
CA ALA A 933 -65.57 -0.76 34.06
C ALA A 933 -64.80 -0.99 32.76
N ASN A 934 -64.44 -2.25 32.49
CA ASN A 934 -63.93 -2.70 31.21
C ASN A 934 -65.14 -2.82 30.26
N LEU A 935 -65.27 -1.94 29.27
CA LEU A 935 -66.25 -2.09 28.18
C LEU A 935 -65.65 -1.62 26.85
N ASN A 936 -65.19 -2.61 26.07
CA ASN A 936 -65.04 -2.48 24.63
C ASN A 936 -66.40 -2.18 23.99
N LEU A 937 -66.46 -1.15 23.14
CA LEU A 937 -67.00 -1.18 21.76
C LEU A 937 -67.22 0.27 21.29
N LEU A 938 -66.41 0.72 20.33
CA LEU A 938 -66.91 1.68 19.35
C LEU A 938 -66.85 1.00 17.98
N LYS A 939 -68.04 0.57 17.51
CA LYS A 939 -68.28 0.12 16.14
C LYS A 939 -68.31 1.35 15.23
N LEU A 940 -67.54 1.35 14.15
CA LEU A 940 -67.89 2.13 12.96
C LEU A 940 -68.52 1.21 11.92
N ASN A 941 -69.64 1.65 11.36
CA ASN A 941 -70.47 0.91 10.43
C ASN A 941 -70.32 1.54 9.04
N VAL A 942 -69.75 0.81 8.07
CA VAL A 942 -69.76 1.23 6.66
C VAL A 942 -70.54 0.21 5.85
N LEU A 943 -71.72 0.63 5.43
CA LEU A 943 -72.57 -0.05 4.46
C LEU A 943 -72.11 0.33 3.06
N THR A 944 -71.90 -0.65 2.19
CA THR A 944 -72.41 -0.54 0.82
C THR A 944 -72.94 -1.89 0.37
N ASP A 945 -74.26 -1.86 0.15
CA ASP A 945 -74.98 -2.64 -0.84
C ASP A 945 -74.28 -2.49 -2.20
N ASP A 946 -73.88 -3.60 -2.79
CA ASP A 946 -74.17 -3.81 -4.20
C ASP A 946 -74.40 -5.31 -4.43
N ALA A 947 -75.65 -5.59 -4.76
CA ALA A 947 -76.18 -6.88 -5.14
C ALA A 947 -75.33 -7.54 -6.25
N GLY A 948 -74.52 -8.53 -5.88
CA GLY A 948 -73.83 -9.36 -6.87
C GLY A 948 -72.74 -10.24 -6.27
N ALA A 949 -73.13 -11.44 -5.83
CA ALA A 949 -72.25 -12.54 -5.42
C ALA A 949 -71.36 -12.30 -4.17
N GLY A 950 -71.94 -11.72 -3.11
CA GLY A 950 -71.69 -12.20 -1.74
C GLY A 950 -72.67 -13.35 -1.43
N ASN A 951 -72.49 -14.20 -0.41
CA ASN A 951 -71.69 -14.05 0.78
C ASN A 951 -71.69 -15.39 1.55
N GLY A 952 -70.62 -15.63 2.29
CA GLY A 952 -70.73 -16.18 3.63
C GLY A 952 -70.19 -17.58 3.80
N THR A 953 -68.97 -17.69 4.33
CA THR A 953 -68.57 -18.50 5.51
C THR A 953 -67.05 -18.68 5.47
N ALA A 954 -66.26 -18.43 6.50
CA ALA A 954 -66.41 -17.74 7.78
C ALA A 954 -64.96 -17.34 8.14
N VAL A 955 -64.72 -16.09 8.56
CA VAL A 955 -63.46 -15.76 9.25
C VAL A 955 -63.78 -15.85 10.74
N THR A 956 -63.39 -16.99 11.31
CA THR A 956 -63.45 -17.26 12.74
C THR A 956 -62.33 -16.49 13.43
N VAL A 957 -62.71 -15.64 14.37
CA VAL A 957 -61.82 -15.04 15.38
C VAL A 957 -61.79 -16.03 16.54
N ALA A 958 -60.69 -16.77 16.74
CA ALA A 958 -60.51 -17.54 17.96
C ALA A 958 -59.91 -16.61 19.04
N ALA A 959 -60.78 -15.78 19.62
CA ALA A 959 -60.62 -15.42 21.02
C ALA A 959 -60.87 -16.69 21.85
N HIS A 960 -60.39 -16.74 23.10
CA HIS A 960 -61.15 -17.49 24.10
C HIS A 960 -62.61 -17.07 23.93
N ALA A 961 -63.44 -18.01 23.46
CA ALA A 961 -64.70 -17.67 22.85
C ALA A 961 -65.60 -17.06 23.90
N ASP A 962 -65.71 -15.75 23.93
CA ASP A 962 -66.84 -15.09 24.57
C ASP A 962 -67.94 -15.08 23.51
N ALA A 963 -68.72 -16.16 23.47
CA ALA A 963 -69.66 -16.41 22.38
C ALA A 963 -70.97 -16.99 22.90
N THR A 964 -72.07 -16.28 22.64
CA THR A 964 -73.42 -16.80 22.84
C THR A 964 -74.01 -17.27 21.52
N GLY A 965 -74.61 -18.45 21.47
CA GLY A 965 -75.23 -18.99 20.26
C GLY A 965 -76.29 -20.05 20.52
N THR A 966 -76.80 -20.65 19.45
CA THR A 966 -77.72 -21.80 19.54
C THR A 966 -76.93 -23.09 19.39
N GLY A 967 -77.13 -24.03 20.32
CA GLY A 967 -76.54 -25.36 20.25
C GLY A 967 -77.12 -26.22 19.13
N GLN A 968 -76.54 -27.40 18.89
CA GLN A 968 -77.06 -28.34 17.90
C GLN A 968 -78.37 -29.00 18.33
N ALA A 969 -78.56 -29.24 19.62
CA ALA A 969 -79.80 -29.75 20.17
C ALA A 969 -80.88 -28.67 20.17
N VAL A 970 -82.10 -29.08 19.79
CA VAL A 970 -83.24 -28.17 19.63
C VAL A 970 -83.56 -27.45 20.94
N GLY A 971 -83.47 -26.12 20.93
CA GLY A 971 -83.81 -25.27 22.08
C GLY A 971 -82.70 -25.08 23.11
N VAL A 972 -81.49 -25.59 22.85
CA VAL A 972 -80.28 -25.29 23.61
C VAL A 972 -79.66 -23.98 23.11
N THR A 973 -79.27 -23.11 24.04
CA THR A 973 -78.36 -22.00 23.78
C THR A 973 -77.06 -22.26 24.52
N TYR A 974 -75.94 -21.81 23.98
CA TYR A 974 -74.67 -21.86 24.66
C TYR A 974 -74.15 -20.46 24.95
N ASP A 975 -73.33 -20.35 25.99
CA ASP A 975 -72.47 -19.21 26.27
C ASP A 975 -71.09 -19.76 26.61
N VAL A 976 -70.07 -19.33 25.87
CA VAL A 976 -68.69 -19.58 26.23
C VAL A 976 -68.14 -18.29 26.81
N THR A 977 -67.43 -18.36 27.93
CA THR A 977 -66.74 -17.22 28.52
C THR A 977 -65.34 -17.65 28.96
N ASP A 978 -64.29 -16.93 28.54
CA ASP A 978 -62.89 -17.25 28.83
C ASP A 978 -62.51 -18.71 28.47
N GLY A 979 -63.14 -19.26 27.42
CA GLY A 979 -62.96 -20.64 26.96
C GLY A 979 -63.72 -21.70 27.76
N ILE A 980 -64.60 -21.31 28.68
CA ILE A 980 -65.49 -22.21 29.44
C ILE A 980 -66.90 -22.18 28.85
N LEU A 981 -67.40 -23.33 28.37
CA LEU A 981 -68.74 -23.52 27.82
C LEU A 981 -69.76 -23.81 28.91
N THR A 982 -70.84 -23.03 28.88
CA THR A 982 -72.05 -23.22 29.67
C THR A 982 -73.28 -23.31 28.76
N LEU A 983 -74.23 -24.19 29.11
CA LEU A 983 -75.45 -24.40 28.35
C LEU A 983 -76.67 -23.81 29.07
N GLY A 984 -77.57 -23.21 28.31
CA GLY A 984 -78.82 -22.60 28.75
C GLY A 984 -79.96 -22.81 27.76
N GLY A 985 -81.09 -22.14 28.01
CA GLY A 985 -82.30 -22.27 27.20
C GLY A 985 -83.20 -23.44 27.60
N THR A 986 -84.37 -23.55 26.96
CA THR A 986 -85.41 -24.52 27.33
C THR A 986 -85.04 -25.98 27.04
N GLY A 987 -84.04 -26.21 26.20
CA GLY A 987 -83.53 -27.54 25.85
C GLY A 987 -82.29 -27.99 26.64
N ALA A 988 -81.63 -27.11 27.42
CA ALA A 988 -80.34 -27.44 28.07
C ALA A 988 -80.42 -28.63 29.04
N SER A 989 -81.54 -28.80 29.73
CA SER A 989 -81.74 -29.92 30.65
C SER A 989 -81.84 -31.28 29.94
N ALA A 990 -81.96 -31.31 28.62
CA ALA A 990 -81.94 -32.55 27.82
C ALA A 990 -80.53 -32.94 27.35
N VAL A 991 -79.50 -32.14 27.65
CA VAL A 991 -78.08 -32.46 27.45
C VAL A 991 -77.55 -32.99 28.78
N ASP A 992 -77.77 -34.27 29.05
CA ASP A 992 -77.53 -34.87 30.38
C ASP A 992 -76.52 -36.03 30.37
N THR A 993 -75.98 -36.38 29.20
CA THR A 993 -74.85 -37.30 29.05
C THR A 993 -73.58 -36.60 28.55
N LEU A 994 -72.41 -37.15 28.87
CA LEU A 994 -71.12 -36.61 28.43
C LEU A 994 -71.00 -36.59 26.89
N ALA A 995 -71.61 -37.57 26.20
CA ALA A 995 -71.59 -37.64 24.74
C ALA A 995 -72.40 -36.50 24.10
N GLU A 996 -73.50 -36.08 24.73
CA GLU A 996 -74.30 -34.94 24.27
C GLU A 996 -73.58 -33.62 24.55
N TRP A 997 -72.96 -33.48 25.73
CA TRP A 997 -72.10 -32.32 26.05
C TRP A 997 -70.94 -32.17 25.06
N LEU A 998 -70.31 -33.29 24.67
CA LEU A 998 -69.25 -33.29 23.67
C LEU A 998 -69.77 -32.91 22.27
N THR A 999 -71.00 -33.32 21.94
CA THR A 999 -71.65 -32.96 20.67
C THR A 999 -71.91 -31.45 20.59
N GLU A 1000 -72.34 -30.85 21.70
CA GLU A 1000 -72.47 -29.39 21.81
C GLU A 1000 -71.10 -28.69 21.79
N ALA A 1001 -70.13 -29.16 22.58
CA ALA A 1001 -68.78 -28.58 22.61
C ALA A 1001 -68.08 -28.64 21.23
N ALA A 1002 -68.23 -29.74 20.49
CA ALA A 1002 -67.69 -29.87 19.14
C ALA A 1002 -68.38 -28.95 18.12
N ALA A 1003 -69.68 -28.70 18.30
CA ALA A 1003 -70.39 -27.73 17.48
C ALA A 1003 -69.94 -26.29 17.75
N VAL A 1004 -69.57 -25.98 19.00
CA VAL A 1004 -69.09 -24.66 19.41
C VAL A 1004 -67.62 -24.45 19.05
N ALA A 1005 -66.77 -25.48 19.15
CA ALA A 1005 -65.33 -25.38 18.87
C ALA A 1005 -65.01 -25.02 17.41
N GLY A 1006 -65.89 -25.27 16.44
CA GLY A 1006 -65.92 -24.57 15.14
C GLY A 1006 -64.76 -24.81 14.15
N THR A 1007 -63.48 -24.77 14.55
CA THR A 1007 -62.31 -24.93 13.67
C THR A 1007 -61.15 -25.74 14.27
N ASN A 1008 -60.28 -26.28 13.42
CA ASN A 1008 -59.11 -27.06 13.87
C ASN A 1008 -58.12 -26.16 14.64
N GLY A 1009 -57.81 -26.55 15.87
CA GLY A 1009 -56.94 -25.84 16.81
C GLY A 1009 -57.69 -25.24 17.99
N ASP A 1010 -59.03 -25.19 17.95
CA ASP A 1010 -59.85 -24.58 18.99
C ASP A 1010 -60.00 -25.50 20.21
N ALA A 1011 -59.85 -24.91 21.41
CA ALA A 1011 -59.93 -25.59 22.70
C ALA A 1011 -61.01 -24.95 23.58
N ILE A 1012 -61.94 -25.74 24.08
CA ILE A 1012 -63.03 -25.31 24.96
C ILE A 1012 -63.13 -26.26 26.14
N ALA A 1013 -63.33 -25.73 27.34
CA ALA A 1013 -63.59 -26.53 28.53
C ALA A 1013 -65.07 -26.48 28.94
N PHE A 1014 -65.61 -27.55 29.51
CA PHE A 1014 -66.96 -27.56 30.08
C PHE A 1014 -67.01 -28.45 31.32
N GLN A 1015 -67.99 -28.20 32.19
CA GLN A 1015 -68.21 -28.99 33.40
C GLN A 1015 -69.25 -30.08 33.12
N PHE A 1016 -68.95 -31.33 33.47
CA PHE A 1016 -69.93 -32.41 33.50
C PHE A 1016 -69.77 -33.20 34.81
N GLY A 1017 -70.84 -33.28 35.60
CA GLY A 1017 -70.76 -33.84 36.95
C GLY A 1017 -69.86 -33.00 37.88
N SER A 1018 -68.91 -33.64 38.57
CA SER A 1018 -67.92 -32.96 39.44
C SER A 1018 -66.63 -32.56 38.73
N ASP A 1019 -66.50 -32.89 37.45
CA ASP A 1019 -65.23 -32.90 36.73
C ASP A 1019 -65.28 -31.93 35.53
N THR A 1020 -64.12 -31.39 35.15
CA THR A 1020 -64.00 -30.47 34.02
C THR A 1020 -63.36 -31.19 32.85
N TYR A 1021 -63.89 -31.00 31.65
CA TYR A 1021 -63.38 -31.61 30.43
C TYR A 1021 -62.85 -30.50 29.51
N VAL A 1022 -61.71 -30.73 28.87
CA VAL A 1022 -61.14 -29.85 27.84
C VAL A 1022 -61.18 -30.57 26.51
N PHE A 1023 -61.97 -30.05 25.57
CA PHE A 1023 -62.10 -30.56 24.22
C PHE A 1023 -61.28 -29.70 23.26
N VAL A 1024 -60.49 -30.33 22.40
CA VAL A 1024 -59.69 -29.67 21.36
C VAL A 1024 -60.00 -30.29 20.00
N GLN A 1025 -60.48 -29.49 19.06
CA GLN A 1025 -60.74 -29.93 17.70
C GLN A 1025 -59.42 -29.92 16.92
N ASN A 1026 -58.99 -31.03 16.33
CA ASN A 1026 -57.67 -31.11 15.65
C ASN A 1026 -57.77 -31.74 14.25
N GLY A 1027 -58.98 -31.78 13.69
CA GLY A 1027 -59.27 -32.13 12.30
C GLY A 1027 -59.16 -33.61 11.97
N ALA A 1028 -57.97 -34.21 12.15
CA ALA A 1028 -57.72 -35.63 11.86
C ALA A 1028 -58.10 -36.56 13.02
N ALA A 1029 -57.96 -36.10 14.27
CA ALA A 1029 -58.45 -36.76 15.48
C ALA A 1029 -58.59 -35.72 16.60
N ASP A 1030 -59.80 -35.53 17.10
CA ASP A 1030 -60.07 -34.58 18.18
C ASP A 1030 -59.59 -35.13 19.54
N VAL A 1031 -59.18 -34.24 20.44
CA VAL A 1031 -58.63 -34.58 21.76
C VAL A 1031 -59.62 -34.18 22.85
N LEU A 1032 -59.89 -35.09 23.78
CA LEU A 1032 -60.67 -34.81 24.98
C LEU A 1032 -59.84 -35.17 26.22
N VAL A 1033 -59.71 -34.23 27.15
CA VAL A 1033 -58.99 -34.39 28.41
C VAL A 1033 -59.98 -34.26 29.58
N GLU A 1034 -60.02 -35.25 30.47
CA GLU A 1034 -60.81 -35.22 31.71
C GLU A 1034 -59.94 -34.79 32.90
N LEU A 1035 -60.41 -33.80 33.65
CA LEU A 1035 -59.80 -33.29 34.87
C LEU A 1035 -60.65 -33.71 36.08
N VAL A 1036 -60.34 -34.88 36.62
CA VAL A 1036 -61.09 -35.52 37.71
C VAL A 1036 -61.05 -34.67 38.99
N GLY A 1037 -62.22 -34.35 39.54
CA GLY A 1037 -62.41 -33.58 40.77
C GLY A 1037 -62.22 -32.06 40.65
N VAL A 1038 -62.08 -31.53 39.43
CA VAL A 1038 -61.94 -30.09 39.17
C VAL A 1038 -63.31 -29.50 38.84
N SER A 1039 -63.78 -28.55 39.65
CA SER A 1039 -65.02 -27.80 39.38
C SER A 1039 -64.89 -26.30 39.58
N GLY A 1040 -65.71 -25.54 38.86
CA GLY A 1040 -65.78 -24.07 38.97
C GLY A 1040 -64.59 -23.33 38.36
N ALA A 1041 -63.97 -23.88 37.31
CA ALA A 1041 -62.92 -23.19 36.57
C ALA A 1041 -63.47 -21.90 35.93
N SER A 1042 -62.73 -20.81 36.06
CA SER A 1042 -63.13 -19.49 35.56
C SER A 1042 -62.56 -19.17 34.18
N ALA A 1043 -61.49 -19.85 33.77
CA ALA A 1043 -60.84 -19.61 32.48
C ALA A 1043 -60.00 -20.81 32.02
N LEU A 1044 -59.86 -20.96 30.71
CA LEU A 1044 -58.89 -21.83 30.05
C LEU A 1044 -57.76 -20.92 29.49
N VAL A 1045 -56.48 -21.24 29.69
CA VAL A 1045 -55.35 -20.37 29.26
C VAL A 1045 -54.18 -21.19 28.69
N LYS A 1046 -53.60 -20.76 27.56
CA LYS A 1046 -52.49 -21.46 26.91
C LYS A 1046 -51.15 -21.20 27.62
N ALA A 1047 -50.41 -22.25 27.96
CA ALA A 1047 -49.14 -22.13 28.69
C ALA A 1047 -48.02 -21.54 27.79
N SER A 1048 -47.54 -20.33 28.10
CA SER A 1048 -46.41 -19.67 27.42
C SER A 1048 -45.23 -19.44 28.37
N GLY A 1049 -44.28 -20.38 28.43
CA GLY A 1049 -42.93 -20.22 29.04
C GLY A 1049 -42.79 -19.80 30.52
N SER A 1050 -43.86 -19.37 31.20
CA SER A 1050 -43.90 -18.86 32.57
C SER A 1050 -45.02 -19.55 33.34
N THR A 1051 -44.73 -20.09 34.53
CA THR A 1051 -45.51 -21.17 35.18
C THR A 1051 -46.41 -20.74 36.34
N THR A 1052 -46.99 -19.54 36.32
CA THR A 1052 -47.90 -19.08 37.39
C THR A 1052 -49.21 -18.56 36.80
N ALA A 1053 -50.33 -19.25 37.07
CA ALA A 1053 -51.68 -18.80 36.76
C ALA A 1053 -52.49 -18.58 38.05
N ASP A 1054 -53.51 -17.72 37.97
CA ASP A 1054 -54.39 -17.40 39.09
C ASP A 1054 -55.28 -18.60 39.49
N ALA A 1055 -55.62 -18.68 40.77
CA ALA A 1055 -56.45 -19.75 41.31
C ALA A 1055 -57.83 -19.77 40.62
N GLY A 1056 -58.19 -20.91 40.02
CA GLY A 1056 -59.42 -21.07 39.23
C GLY A 1056 -59.19 -21.18 37.72
N THR A 1057 -57.95 -21.01 37.24
CA THR A 1057 -57.59 -21.09 35.82
C THR A 1057 -57.05 -22.47 35.43
N ILE A 1058 -57.46 -22.98 34.27
CA ILE A 1058 -56.91 -24.22 33.68
C ILE A 1058 -55.83 -23.85 32.66
N LEU A 1059 -54.59 -24.30 32.91
CA LEU A 1059 -53.49 -24.17 31.95
C LEU A 1059 -53.48 -25.36 30.99
N PHE A 1060 -53.51 -25.10 29.69
CA PHE A 1060 -53.39 -26.11 28.64
C PHE A 1060 -52.20 -25.83 27.74
N ALA A 1061 -51.50 -26.87 27.27
CA ALA A 1061 -50.30 -26.76 26.43
C ALA A 1061 -50.57 -27.29 25.03
#